data_AF-A0A4R8BVT4-F1
#
_entry.id   AF-A0A4R8BVT4-F1
#
_cell.length_a   1.000
_cell.length_b   1.000
_cell.length_c   1.000
_cell.angle_alpha   90.00
_cell.angle_beta   90.00
_cell.angle_gamma   90.00
#
_symmetry.space_group_name_H-M   'P 1'
#
loop_
_entity.id
_entity.type
_entity.pdbx_description
1 polymer ?
#
loop_
_entity_poly.entity_id
_entity_poly.type
_entity_poly.pdbx_seq_one_letter_code
_entity_poly.pdbx_strand_id
1 'polypeptide(L)'
;MDLRDQWNRLLPHAQPLGEDLLARYAEQHRHYHNQRHLTEVLETIDDLAEYADDADTVRLAAWFHDAIYDPQADPGENEEVSAQLAELELAAYGVEASRVEEIGRLVRLTAKHDCAPDDRNGAVLCDADLRILSLPQHRYDEYAAGIRQEYAHIADRDFARGRMTFLQGLSDTRLYVTPRGHEEWERPARENLAREVGSLGPRAARPIGGLIPIIYFGAALGAVVASSVLLGRGLGAAAKWPADPSEVGGFPVWAPIAGTAVAAALTCAWFRRAQQRLVTIPAVVFAVVGVVAIGLCWWRWPAAQPGAAMSERWPYLMLASVALVLAGALLALARRLRLAPPYAQAPPRWLGVGATAICGALLAWVVVSAGEPFVQARLETANTVSTTTTIEPTQLPVQLDGTLAWSRQVPATGAITGTAGGVAELRSDGVVMSDAATGQIRWRYSRADVQDAASSGAKGLLVSADTRTIAAHLPHSEYREPAGIDLPTYAVLDAVSGQVLTEVHTDGTALAVDENQLLVAEGNYVVAHGVSSPTHWRAQVRCNVTQGALVGDQAVVVDACAGNSAVVRGLDLKTGAQRWEVDLGARIELSAELDPSTWVGDLVAVPDTREVSGLIWTGAAGGTLYQWSVDVGEGHIIWTTPVPGTPRPRLGSSSCDAQLAATHASLVLITCRTGDDPGQPQTYDVSSSSPADGTPQWHHLLQVPPKLQQPEYPRNGFGLLPDGRVVTLMPQPNGSCSPVMIGPTGIQPRPILPSVNAQPVAKSEEVTCNKPAVTVAAARPVFSDGTRLFALN
;
A
#
# COMPACT_ATOMS: atom_id res chain seq x y z
N MET A 1 46.77 33.65 56.10
CA MET A 1 47.64 33.18 57.23
C MET A 1 48.81 32.41 56.63
N ASP A 2 49.96 32.23 57.28
CA ASP A 2 51.00 31.33 56.72
C ASP A 2 50.48 29.88 56.73
N LEU A 3 50.48 29.21 55.58
CA LEU A 3 50.03 27.82 55.44
C LEU A 3 50.85 26.89 56.34
N ARG A 4 52.14 27.17 56.55
CA ARG A 4 52.99 26.41 57.47
C ARG A 4 52.50 26.52 58.92
N ASP A 5 52.12 27.71 59.35
CA ASP A 5 51.60 27.94 60.69
C ASP A 5 50.21 27.31 60.88
N GLN A 6 49.39 27.26 59.83
CA GLN A 6 48.14 26.52 59.86
C GLN A 6 48.38 25.01 60.02
N TRP A 7 49.26 24.42 59.21
CA TRP A 7 49.61 23.01 59.31
C TRP A 7 50.18 22.65 60.69
N ASN A 8 51.14 23.45 61.19
CA ASN A 8 51.79 23.22 62.47
C ASN A 8 50.83 23.26 63.66
N ARG A 9 49.68 23.94 63.55
CA ARG A 9 48.64 23.92 64.57
C ARG A 9 47.75 22.68 64.48
N LEU A 10 47.50 22.17 63.28
CA LEU A 10 46.70 20.96 63.06
C LEU A 10 47.47 19.69 63.41
N LEU A 11 48.74 19.60 63.00
CA LEU A 11 49.57 18.41 63.22
C LEU A 11 51.03 18.80 63.57
N PRO A 12 51.30 19.26 64.81
CA PRO A 12 52.58 19.83 65.23
C PRO A 12 53.81 18.92 65.15
N HIS A 13 53.63 17.61 64.94
CA HIS A 13 54.72 16.62 64.86
C HIS A 13 54.98 16.12 63.43
N ALA A 14 54.29 16.69 62.43
CA ALA A 14 54.33 16.24 61.03
C ALA A 14 54.75 17.37 60.07
N GLN A 15 55.68 18.25 60.48
CA GLN A 15 56.17 19.34 59.61
C GLN A 15 56.67 18.88 58.23
N PRO A 16 57.43 17.76 58.11
CA PRO A 16 57.89 17.29 56.81
C PRO A 16 56.74 16.95 55.84
N LEU A 17 55.62 16.43 56.34
CA LEU A 17 54.43 16.13 55.54
C LEU A 17 53.75 17.42 55.04
N GLY A 18 53.65 18.44 55.89
CA GLY A 18 53.13 19.75 55.47
C GLY A 18 53.98 20.40 54.37
N GLU A 19 55.31 20.32 54.47
CA GLU A 19 56.20 20.81 53.40
C GLU A 19 56.06 19.99 52.10
N ASP A 20 55.88 18.68 52.18
CA ASP A 20 55.63 17.82 51.01
C ASP A 20 54.33 18.22 50.30
N LEU A 21 53.25 18.40 51.05
CA LEU A 21 51.97 18.87 50.50
C LEU A 21 52.11 20.25 49.85
N LEU A 22 52.78 21.19 50.49
CA LEU A 22 53.05 22.51 49.90
C LEU A 22 53.87 22.41 48.60
N ALA A 23 54.83 21.50 48.53
CA ALA A 23 55.61 21.26 47.32
C ALA A 23 54.73 20.72 46.18
N ARG A 24 53.78 19.81 46.47
CA ARG A 24 52.80 19.31 45.48
C ARG A 24 51.91 20.42 44.95
N TYR A 25 51.37 21.26 45.84
CA TYR A 25 50.58 22.44 45.43
C TYR A 25 51.40 23.53 44.72
N ALA A 26 52.73 23.39 44.63
CA ALA A 26 53.62 24.28 43.89
C ALA A 26 54.10 23.70 42.53
N GLU A 27 53.61 22.52 42.13
CA GLU A 27 53.95 21.93 40.83
C GLU A 27 53.56 22.87 39.67
N GLN A 28 54.43 22.97 38.65
CA GLN A 28 54.31 24.01 37.61
C GLN A 28 53.09 23.85 36.69
N HIS A 29 52.53 22.65 36.58
CA HIS A 29 51.35 22.39 35.75
C HIS A 29 50.03 22.83 36.41
N ARG A 30 50.05 23.19 37.70
CA ARG A 30 48.88 23.63 38.46
C ARG A 30 48.67 25.14 38.31
N HIS A 31 47.66 25.52 37.54
CA HIS A 31 47.34 26.93 37.30
C HIS A 31 46.23 27.44 38.23
N TYR A 32 45.27 26.59 38.57
CA TYR A 32 44.22 26.86 39.55
C TYR A 32 44.42 26.05 40.84
N HIS A 33 44.63 24.72 40.74
CA HIS A 33 44.72 23.81 41.89
C HIS A 33 46.09 23.89 42.60
N ASN A 34 46.46 25.11 43.02
CA ASN A 34 47.74 25.47 43.63
C ASN A 34 47.57 25.98 45.07
N GLN A 35 48.65 26.47 45.69
CA GLN A 35 48.63 26.95 47.09
C GLN A 35 47.60 28.08 47.34
N ARG A 36 47.22 28.86 46.32
CA ARG A 36 46.17 29.89 46.46
C ARG A 36 44.81 29.23 46.64
N HIS A 37 44.48 28.23 45.84
CA HIS A 37 43.26 27.43 46.00
C HIS A 37 43.20 26.81 47.39
N LEU A 38 44.27 26.15 47.83
CA LEU A 38 44.33 25.59 49.18
C LEU A 38 44.08 26.64 50.28
N THR A 39 44.68 27.82 50.15
CA THR A 39 44.45 28.93 51.10
C THR A 39 42.99 29.37 51.11
N GLU A 40 42.38 29.56 49.93
CA GLU A 40 40.98 29.98 49.78
C GLU A 40 40.00 28.93 50.37
N VAL A 41 40.29 27.63 50.18
CA VAL A 41 39.50 26.54 50.78
C VAL A 41 39.62 26.55 52.30
N LEU A 42 40.84 26.64 52.85
CA LEU A 42 41.06 26.64 54.30
C LEU A 42 40.43 27.87 54.98
N GLU A 43 40.54 29.06 54.38
CA GLU A 43 39.87 30.27 54.87
C GLU A 43 38.34 30.13 54.82
N THR A 44 37.80 29.45 53.81
CA THR A 44 36.35 29.19 53.75
C THR A 44 35.90 28.17 54.80
N ILE A 45 36.72 27.16 55.11
CA ILE A 45 36.44 26.22 56.21
C ILE A 45 36.45 26.95 57.55
N ASP A 46 37.37 27.90 57.75
CA ASP A 46 37.37 28.74 58.96
C ASP A 46 36.08 29.57 59.09
N ASP A 47 35.57 30.12 57.98
CA ASP A 47 34.29 30.83 57.91
C ASP A 47 33.05 29.95 58.18
N LEU A 48 33.17 28.64 57.91
CA LEU A 48 32.09 27.65 58.03
C LEU A 48 32.27 26.72 59.24
N ALA A 49 33.26 26.95 60.10
CA ALA A 49 33.65 26.01 61.15
C ALA A 49 32.51 25.65 62.11
N GLU A 50 31.54 26.55 62.34
CA GLU A 50 30.36 26.28 63.17
C GLU A 50 29.39 25.23 62.58
N TYR A 51 29.48 24.99 61.27
CA TYR A 51 28.65 24.02 60.56
C TYR A 51 29.27 22.62 60.54
N ALA A 52 30.58 22.48 60.80
CA ALA A 52 31.26 21.18 60.88
C ALA A 52 31.10 20.55 62.28
N ASP A 53 31.07 19.21 62.34
CA ASP A 53 31.16 18.48 63.62
C ASP A 53 32.60 18.44 64.12
N ASP A 54 33.57 18.33 63.21
CA ASP A 54 35.00 18.43 63.49
C ASP A 54 35.71 19.23 62.39
N ALA A 55 35.83 20.54 62.61
CA ALA A 55 36.47 21.45 61.66
C ALA A 55 37.96 21.13 61.44
N ASP A 56 38.67 20.56 62.40
CA ASP A 56 40.09 20.20 62.22
C ASP A 56 40.25 18.97 61.31
N THR A 57 39.32 18.00 61.40
CA THR A 57 39.24 16.89 60.44
C THR A 57 38.98 17.40 59.02
N VAL A 58 38.05 18.35 58.87
CA VAL A 58 37.74 18.96 57.57
C VAL A 58 38.94 19.73 57.01
N ARG A 59 39.67 20.49 57.86
CA ARG A 59 40.91 21.17 57.46
C ARG A 59 41.96 20.16 57.00
N LEU A 60 42.18 19.07 57.72
CA LEU A 60 43.11 18.02 57.30
C LEU A 60 42.69 17.43 55.94
N ALA A 61 41.40 17.12 55.74
CA ALA A 61 40.91 16.66 54.43
C ALA A 61 41.17 17.69 53.31
N ALA A 62 40.98 18.98 53.57
CA ALA A 62 41.27 20.03 52.60
C ALA A 62 42.76 20.12 52.22
N TRP A 63 43.68 19.80 53.12
CA TRP A 63 45.11 19.71 52.78
C TRP A 63 45.44 18.57 51.82
N PHE A 64 44.62 17.52 51.79
CA PHE A 64 44.83 16.36 50.93
C PHE A 64 43.97 16.36 49.66
N HIS A 65 42.83 17.05 49.61
CA HIS A 65 41.81 16.80 48.57
C HIS A 65 42.29 16.88 47.11
N ASP A 66 43.31 17.71 46.84
CA ASP A 66 43.97 17.86 45.53
C ASP A 66 45.49 17.66 45.62
N ALA A 67 45.98 16.97 46.67
CA ALA A 67 47.41 16.75 46.87
C ALA A 67 48.03 15.97 45.70
N ILE A 68 47.27 15.07 45.08
CA ILE A 68 47.56 14.46 43.79
C ILE A 68 46.63 15.07 42.75
N TYR A 69 47.20 15.61 41.68
CA TYR A 69 46.43 16.25 40.61
C TYR A 69 47.11 16.08 39.25
N ASP A 70 46.51 15.23 38.42
CA ASP A 70 46.78 15.13 36.99
C ASP A 70 45.51 15.48 36.19
N PRO A 71 45.51 16.57 35.39
CA PRO A 71 44.40 16.92 34.51
C PRO A 71 44.02 15.86 33.47
N GLN A 72 44.87 14.83 33.26
CA GLN A 72 44.64 13.73 32.32
C GLN A 72 44.13 12.45 33.00
N ALA A 73 44.01 12.41 34.33
CA ALA A 73 43.49 11.26 35.06
C ALA A 73 42.01 11.01 34.77
N ASP A 74 41.56 9.78 34.98
CA ASP A 74 40.13 9.44 34.84
C ASP A 74 39.30 10.15 35.93
N PRO A 75 38.00 10.44 35.70
CA PRO A 75 37.17 11.13 36.68
C PRO A 75 37.13 10.43 38.05
N GLY A 76 37.50 11.14 39.11
CA GLY A 76 37.55 10.63 40.49
C GLY A 76 38.88 9.97 40.89
N GLU A 77 39.82 9.78 39.96
CA GLU A 77 41.10 9.14 40.24
C GLU A 77 42.02 10.04 41.07
N ASN A 78 42.07 11.34 40.79
CA ASN A 78 42.86 12.29 41.58
C ASN A 78 42.43 12.30 43.06
N GLU A 79 41.12 12.32 43.31
CA GLU A 79 40.52 12.31 44.63
C GLU A 79 40.76 10.97 45.34
N GLU A 80 40.64 9.84 44.64
CA GLU A 80 40.94 8.52 45.22
C GLU A 80 42.41 8.38 45.63
N VAL A 81 43.34 8.77 44.76
CA VAL A 81 44.78 8.66 45.06
C VAL A 81 45.18 9.67 46.15
N SER A 82 44.57 10.86 46.16
CA SER A 82 44.73 11.84 47.23
C SER A 82 44.21 11.33 48.58
N ALA A 83 43.07 10.62 48.59
CA ALA A 83 42.54 10.00 49.81
C ALA A 83 43.46 8.89 50.33
N GLN A 84 43.97 8.04 49.44
CA GLN A 84 44.93 6.98 49.81
C GLN A 84 46.24 7.57 50.36
N LEU A 85 46.72 8.68 49.79
CA LEU A 85 47.86 9.42 50.32
C LEU A 85 47.57 9.93 51.75
N ALA A 86 46.40 10.51 51.97
CA ALA A 86 45.98 10.97 53.29
C ALA A 86 45.94 9.81 54.30
N GLU A 87 45.33 8.68 53.92
CA GLU A 87 45.20 7.50 54.76
C GLU A 87 46.55 6.91 55.17
N LEU A 88 47.48 6.80 54.22
CA LEU A 88 48.81 6.27 54.44
C LEU A 88 49.65 7.19 55.32
N GLU A 89 49.75 8.47 54.96
CA GLU A 89 50.65 9.41 55.62
C GLU A 89 50.15 9.75 57.02
N LEU A 90 48.85 10.05 57.20
CA LEU A 90 48.32 10.42 58.51
C LEU A 90 48.38 9.26 59.52
N ALA A 91 48.18 8.01 59.07
CA ALA A 91 48.38 6.84 59.91
C ALA A 91 49.85 6.70 60.35
N ALA A 92 50.81 6.96 59.46
CA ALA A 92 52.24 6.91 59.78
C ALA A 92 52.65 7.97 60.82
N TYR A 93 51.96 9.12 60.85
CA TYR A 93 52.16 10.17 61.85
C TYR A 93 51.29 10.02 63.11
N GLY A 94 50.60 8.88 63.27
CA GLY A 94 49.89 8.52 64.50
C GLY A 94 48.53 9.19 64.71
N VAL A 95 47.89 9.66 63.63
CA VAL A 95 46.49 10.12 63.69
C VAL A 95 45.58 8.92 63.97
N GLU A 96 44.55 9.13 64.79
CA GLU A 96 43.62 8.07 65.19
C GLU A 96 42.87 7.50 63.97
N ALA A 97 42.69 6.18 63.94
CA ALA A 97 42.24 5.46 62.76
C ALA A 97 40.86 5.90 62.26
N SER A 98 39.89 6.15 63.14
CA SER A 98 38.56 6.63 62.73
C SER A 98 38.61 8.03 62.12
N ARG A 99 39.51 8.89 62.61
CA ARG A 99 39.77 10.20 62.00
C ARG A 99 40.42 10.09 60.63
N VAL A 100 41.37 9.17 60.46
CA VAL A 100 42.01 8.90 59.17
C VAL A 100 40.99 8.41 58.13
N GLU A 101 40.11 7.49 58.53
CA GLU A 101 39.02 6.99 57.68
C GLU A 101 38.06 8.11 57.26
N GLU A 102 37.70 8.99 58.20
CA GLU A 102 36.85 10.15 57.89
C GLU A 102 37.54 11.13 56.93
N ILE A 103 38.83 11.40 57.11
CA ILE A 103 39.61 12.27 56.19
C ILE A 103 39.64 11.67 54.78
N GLY A 104 39.92 10.37 54.66
CA GLY A 104 39.90 9.67 53.38
C GLY A 104 38.51 9.68 52.72
N ARG A 105 37.44 9.52 53.51
CA ARG A 105 36.05 9.63 53.02
C ARG A 105 35.74 11.04 52.52
N LEU A 106 36.12 12.07 53.28
CA LEU A 106 35.90 13.48 52.92
C LEU A 106 36.65 13.85 51.64
N VAL A 107 37.89 13.39 51.47
CA VAL A 107 38.65 13.61 50.22
C VAL A 107 37.96 12.94 49.04
N ARG A 108 37.50 11.68 49.15
CA ARG A 108 36.75 11.03 48.06
C ARG A 108 35.43 11.73 47.71
N LEU A 109 34.81 12.41 48.68
CA LEU A 109 33.56 13.12 48.50
C LEU A 109 33.68 14.30 47.52
N THR A 110 34.86 14.91 47.41
CA THR A 110 35.10 16.04 46.48
C THR A 110 35.08 15.61 45.01
N ALA A 111 35.07 14.32 44.68
CA ALA A 111 34.94 13.87 43.29
C ALA A 111 33.56 14.18 42.67
N LYS A 112 32.52 14.28 43.52
CA LYS A 112 31.14 14.52 43.07
C LYS A 112 30.43 15.66 43.79
N HIS A 113 30.96 16.07 44.94
CA HIS A 113 30.33 17.05 45.84
C HIS A 113 28.89 16.68 46.23
N ASP A 114 28.57 15.38 46.22
CA ASP A 114 27.24 14.84 46.52
C ASP A 114 27.12 14.49 48.01
N CYS A 115 27.06 15.55 48.80
CA CYS A 115 27.00 15.52 50.25
C CYS A 115 25.60 15.07 50.74
N ALA A 116 25.54 14.06 51.63
CA ALA A 116 24.26 13.62 52.23
C ALA A 116 23.65 14.73 53.11
N PRO A 117 22.32 14.81 53.27
CA PRO A 117 21.66 15.92 53.98
C PRO A 117 22.12 16.15 55.43
N ASP A 118 22.63 15.11 56.09
CA ASP A 118 23.13 15.10 57.46
C ASP A 118 24.68 15.04 57.56
N ASP A 119 25.40 15.02 56.44
CA ASP A 119 26.87 15.02 56.41
C ASP A 119 27.43 16.43 56.61
N ARG A 120 27.57 16.83 57.87
CA ARG A 120 28.00 18.18 58.25
C ARG A 120 29.45 18.48 57.88
N ASN A 121 30.36 17.55 58.13
CA ASN A 121 31.78 17.69 57.74
C ASN A 121 31.92 17.74 56.22
N GLY A 122 31.24 16.84 55.51
CA GLY A 122 31.20 16.83 54.07
C GLY A 122 30.66 18.13 53.50
N ALA A 123 29.52 18.61 54.01
CA ALA A 123 28.89 19.85 53.55
C ALA A 123 29.84 21.05 53.63
N VAL A 124 30.64 21.15 54.70
CA VAL A 124 31.64 22.23 54.84
C VAL A 124 32.77 22.08 53.82
N LEU A 125 33.30 20.88 53.59
CA LEU A 125 34.35 20.66 52.59
C LEU A 125 33.84 20.89 51.16
N CYS A 126 32.68 20.29 50.82
CA CYS A 126 31.97 20.47 49.54
C CYS A 126 31.79 21.98 49.23
N ASP A 127 31.24 22.74 50.18
CA ASP A 127 30.97 24.17 49.98
C ASP A 127 32.24 25.02 49.93
N ALA A 128 33.27 24.65 50.68
CA ALA A 128 34.55 25.36 50.68
C ALA A 128 35.30 25.18 49.36
N ASP A 129 35.35 23.96 48.82
CA ASP A 129 35.97 23.68 47.52
C ASP A 129 35.22 24.38 46.37
N LEU A 130 33.88 24.38 46.42
CA LEU A 130 33.06 25.05 45.40
C LEU A 130 32.94 26.57 45.59
N ARG A 131 33.52 27.16 46.65
CA ARG A 131 33.33 28.58 46.97
C ARG A 131 33.73 29.51 45.83
N ILE A 132 34.76 29.14 45.06
CA ILE A 132 35.24 29.88 43.90
C ILE A 132 34.11 30.27 42.93
N LEU A 133 33.07 29.44 42.81
CA LEU A 133 31.97 29.68 41.90
C LEU A 133 31.22 30.96 42.25
N SER A 134 31.13 31.31 43.54
CA SER A 134 30.42 32.50 44.03
C SER A 134 31.28 33.76 44.17
N LEU A 135 32.60 33.66 43.97
CA LEU A 135 33.50 34.79 44.15
C LEU A 135 33.24 35.91 43.12
N PRO A 136 33.67 37.15 43.41
CA PRO A 136 33.51 38.27 42.49
C PRO A 136 34.04 37.93 41.09
N GLN A 137 33.33 38.43 40.08
CA GLN A 137 33.54 38.07 38.67
C GLN A 137 35.01 38.00 38.24
N HIS A 138 35.85 38.97 38.61
CA HIS A 138 37.26 38.98 38.22
C HIS A 138 38.03 37.73 38.71
N ARG A 139 37.76 37.27 39.94
CA ARG A 139 38.41 36.10 40.52
C ARG A 139 37.89 34.80 39.91
N TYR A 140 36.60 34.75 39.62
CA TYR A 140 35.99 33.64 38.87
C TYR A 140 36.59 33.53 37.47
N ASP A 141 36.77 34.66 36.77
CA ASP A 141 37.33 34.69 35.42
C ASP A 141 38.82 34.26 35.43
N GLU A 142 39.58 34.60 36.48
CA GLU A 142 40.94 34.03 36.72
C GLU A 142 40.91 32.51 36.92
N TYR A 143 39.95 32.00 37.71
CA TYR A 143 39.74 30.55 37.89
C TYR A 143 39.46 29.85 36.56
N ALA A 144 38.50 30.36 35.79
CA ALA A 144 38.13 29.76 34.50
C ALA A 144 39.32 29.77 33.51
N ALA A 145 40.15 30.81 33.53
CA ALA A 145 41.38 30.87 32.76
C ALA A 145 42.44 29.87 33.23
N GLY A 146 42.60 29.69 34.55
CA GLY A 146 43.49 28.69 35.15
C GLY A 146 43.09 27.26 34.76
N ILE A 147 41.81 26.92 34.90
CA ILE A 147 41.27 25.64 34.43
C ILE A 147 41.51 25.45 32.94
N ARG A 148 41.31 26.49 32.11
CA ARG A 148 41.62 26.39 30.67
C ARG A 148 43.10 26.06 30.43
N GLN A 149 44.03 26.58 31.24
CA GLN A 149 45.45 26.27 31.11
C GLN A 149 45.79 24.84 31.53
N GLU A 150 45.21 24.32 32.61
CA GLU A 150 45.40 22.92 33.06
C GLU A 150 44.92 21.92 31.99
N TYR A 151 43.84 22.25 31.29
CA TYR A 151 43.31 21.45 30.18
C TYR A 151 43.82 21.91 28.80
N ALA A 152 44.99 22.56 28.71
CA ALA A 152 45.60 23.01 27.45
C ALA A 152 45.77 21.88 26.41
N HIS A 153 45.91 20.64 26.89
CA HIS A 153 46.04 19.43 26.07
C HIS A 153 44.74 19.07 25.32
N ILE A 154 43.57 19.57 25.75
CA ILE A 154 42.29 19.37 25.06
C ILE A 154 42.06 20.49 24.03
N ALA A 155 41.65 20.12 22.82
CA ALA A 155 41.29 21.06 21.76
C ALA A 155 40.14 22.00 22.19
N ASP A 156 40.24 23.29 21.84
CA ASP A 156 39.34 24.36 22.31
C ASP A 156 37.85 24.03 22.24
N ARG A 157 37.41 23.42 21.13
CA ARG A 157 36.00 23.06 20.92
C ARG A 157 35.54 21.96 21.88
N ASP A 158 36.37 20.94 22.07
CA ASP A 158 36.01 19.78 22.87
C ASP A 158 36.15 20.12 24.36
N PHE A 159 37.10 20.96 24.74
CA PHE A 159 37.14 21.61 26.06
C PHE A 159 35.88 22.45 26.29
N ALA A 160 35.52 23.35 25.38
CA ALA A 160 34.32 24.18 25.53
C ALA A 160 33.04 23.33 25.68
N ARG A 161 32.95 22.20 24.97
CA ARG A 161 31.84 21.24 25.13
C ARG A 161 31.84 20.58 26.51
N GLY A 162 32.97 19.99 26.91
CA GLY A 162 33.10 19.31 28.20
C GLY A 162 32.83 20.26 29.36
N ARG A 163 33.45 21.45 29.32
CA ARG A 163 33.26 22.51 30.31
C ARG A 163 31.81 22.98 30.39
N MET A 164 31.14 23.22 29.26
CA MET A 164 29.71 23.56 29.27
C MET A 164 28.86 22.47 29.90
N THR A 165 29.10 21.19 29.54
CA THR A 165 28.35 20.07 30.10
C THR A 165 28.54 19.97 31.62
N PHE A 166 29.77 20.12 32.11
CA PHE A 166 30.08 20.14 33.54
C PHE A 166 29.35 21.29 34.27
N LEU A 167 29.47 22.53 33.79
CA LEU A 167 28.84 23.69 34.43
C LEU A 167 27.31 23.65 34.38
N GLN A 168 26.74 23.11 33.32
CA GLN A 168 25.30 22.89 33.21
C GLN A 168 24.83 21.82 34.19
N GLY A 169 25.58 20.71 34.32
CA GLY A 169 25.31 19.68 35.33
C GLY A 169 25.28 20.25 36.74
N LEU A 170 26.27 21.07 37.10
CA LEU A 170 26.30 21.79 38.37
C LEU A 170 25.13 22.78 38.52
N SER A 171 24.73 23.46 37.44
CA SER A 171 23.62 24.41 37.49
C SER A 171 22.26 23.73 37.74
N ASP A 172 22.11 22.44 37.45
CA ASP A 172 20.88 21.69 37.68
C ASP A 172 20.79 21.09 39.11
N THR A 173 21.86 21.16 39.90
CA THR A 173 21.91 20.71 41.30
C THR A 173 21.81 21.89 42.27
N ARG A 174 21.75 21.58 43.57
CA ARG A 174 21.97 22.57 44.64
C ARG A 174 23.48 22.70 44.84
N LEU A 175 24.04 23.90 44.64
CA LEU A 175 25.50 24.10 44.63
C LEU A 175 26.10 24.11 46.03
N TYR A 176 25.40 24.72 47.00
CA TYR A 176 25.87 24.83 48.37
C TYR A 176 24.88 24.20 49.37
N VAL A 177 25.41 23.38 50.27
CA VAL A 177 24.66 22.58 51.24
C VAL A 177 24.50 23.32 52.56
N THR A 178 25.54 24.00 53.05
CA THR A 178 25.50 24.74 54.31
C THR A 178 24.47 25.87 54.24
N PRO A 179 23.82 26.24 55.36
CA PRO A 179 22.86 27.35 55.36
C PRO A 179 23.47 28.65 54.83
N ARG A 180 24.67 29.01 55.31
CA ARG A 180 25.38 30.21 54.88
C ARG A 180 25.74 30.19 53.39
N GLY A 181 26.29 29.07 52.90
CA GLY A 181 26.64 28.93 51.49
C GLY A 181 25.41 29.04 50.59
N HIS A 182 24.32 28.40 50.97
CA HIS A 182 23.08 28.44 50.20
C HIS A 182 22.47 29.85 50.15
N GLU A 183 22.43 30.57 51.28
CA GLU A 183 21.81 31.89 51.37
C GLU A 183 22.65 32.98 50.71
N GLU A 184 23.98 32.92 50.85
CA GLU A 184 24.87 34.01 50.41
C GLU A 184 25.52 33.75 49.04
N TRP A 185 25.82 32.49 48.68
CA TRP A 185 26.75 32.18 47.58
C TRP A 185 26.07 31.56 46.35
N GLU A 186 24.93 30.91 46.52
CA GLU A 186 24.21 30.19 45.47
C GLU A 186 23.85 31.09 44.28
N ARG A 187 23.27 32.27 44.54
CA ARG A 187 22.86 33.20 43.47
C ARG A 187 24.07 33.76 42.70
N PRO A 188 25.11 34.35 43.36
CA PRO A 188 26.32 34.78 42.65
C PRO A 188 26.97 33.66 41.83
N ALA A 189 26.99 32.42 42.35
CA ALA A 189 27.54 31.29 41.63
C ALA A 189 26.79 30.99 40.33
N ARG A 190 25.46 30.95 40.38
CA ARG A 190 24.62 30.72 39.19
C ARG A 190 24.78 31.81 38.14
N GLU A 191 24.96 33.06 38.55
CA GLU A 191 25.23 34.18 37.64
C GLU A 191 26.58 34.02 36.92
N ASN A 192 27.63 33.60 37.65
CA ASN A 192 28.93 33.28 37.08
C ASN A 192 28.88 32.09 36.11
N LEU A 193 28.25 30.98 36.51
CA LEU A 193 28.08 29.79 35.66
C LEU A 193 27.35 30.13 34.36
N ALA A 194 26.23 30.86 34.44
CA ALA A 194 25.45 31.26 33.28
C ALA A 194 26.25 32.15 32.31
N ARG A 195 27.08 33.06 32.84
CA ARG A 195 27.97 33.91 32.05
C ARG A 195 29.02 33.08 31.30
N GLU A 196 29.69 32.16 31.99
CA GLU A 196 30.71 31.30 31.37
C GLU A 196 30.08 30.42 30.28
N VAL A 197 28.97 29.73 30.56
CA VAL A 197 28.23 28.89 29.60
C VAL A 197 27.85 29.69 28.36
N GLY A 198 27.36 30.93 28.54
CA GLY A 198 27.04 31.83 27.42
C GLY A 198 28.25 32.16 26.53
N SER A 199 29.42 32.33 27.13
CA SER A 199 30.67 32.61 26.40
C SER A 199 31.24 31.38 25.65
N LEU A 200 30.98 30.17 26.16
CA LEU A 200 31.47 28.91 25.59
C LEU A 200 30.59 28.39 24.44
N GLY A 201 29.29 28.70 24.43
CA GLY A 201 28.34 28.24 23.40
C GLY A 201 28.82 28.42 21.95
N PRO A 202 29.29 29.62 21.56
CA PRO A 202 29.87 29.83 20.23
C PRO A 202 31.11 28.98 19.93
N ARG A 203 31.91 28.62 20.94
CA ARG A 203 33.13 27.82 20.79
C ARG A 203 32.85 26.31 20.74
N ALA A 204 31.77 25.85 21.38
CA ALA A 204 31.40 24.44 21.46
C ALA A 204 30.65 23.90 20.23
N ALA A 205 29.99 24.78 19.47
CA ALA A 205 29.13 24.40 18.36
C ALA A 205 29.88 23.99 17.08
N ARG A 206 29.28 23.07 16.31
CA ARG A 206 29.82 22.61 15.02
C ARG A 206 29.35 23.55 13.89
N PRO A 207 30.23 23.99 12.98
CA PRO A 207 29.85 24.89 11.88
C PRO A 207 28.77 24.30 10.95
N ILE A 208 28.69 22.98 10.82
CA ILE A 208 27.67 22.28 10.01
C ILE A 208 26.47 21.82 10.87
N GLY A 209 26.62 21.76 12.20
CA GLY A 209 25.58 21.25 13.12
C GLY A 209 24.27 22.05 13.08
N GLY A 210 24.35 23.35 12.76
CA GLY A 210 23.20 24.22 12.57
C GLY A 210 22.28 23.83 11.41
N LEU A 211 22.74 23.01 10.44
CA LEU A 211 21.91 22.56 9.32
C LEU A 211 20.93 21.45 9.71
N ILE A 212 21.25 20.64 10.71
CA ILE A 212 20.41 19.51 11.13
C ILE A 212 18.99 19.97 11.50
N PRO A 213 18.77 20.95 12.41
CA PRO A 213 17.43 21.44 12.69
C PRO A 213 16.74 22.09 11.49
N ILE A 214 17.50 22.62 10.51
CA ILE A 214 16.95 23.19 9.28
C ILE A 214 16.45 22.09 8.32
N ILE A 215 17.18 20.97 8.22
CA ILE A 215 16.78 19.81 7.42
C ILE A 215 15.43 19.27 7.92
N TYR A 216 15.30 19.06 9.24
CA TYR A 216 14.03 18.60 9.83
C TYR A 216 12.91 19.61 9.65
N PHE A 217 13.21 20.91 9.71
CA PHE A 217 12.23 21.97 9.41
C PHE A 217 11.78 21.95 7.95
N GLY A 218 12.71 21.79 7.00
CA GLY A 218 12.41 21.64 5.58
C GLY A 218 11.55 20.40 5.30
N ALA A 219 11.92 19.26 5.87
CA ALA A 219 11.12 18.05 5.81
C ALA A 219 9.70 18.27 6.36
N ALA A 220 9.55 18.96 7.49
CA ALA A 220 8.23 19.25 8.03
C ALA A 220 7.37 20.13 7.10
N LEU A 221 7.96 21.13 6.44
CA LEU A 221 7.27 21.90 5.40
C LEU A 221 6.85 21.02 4.22
N GLY A 222 7.72 20.10 3.79
CA GLY A 222 7.40 19.10 2.76
C GLY A 222 6.20 18.23 3.13
N ALA A 223 6.13 17.78 4.39
CA ALA A 223 5.00 17.00 4.91
C ALA A 223 3.70 17.81 4.95
N VAL A 224 3.74 19.11 5.29
CA VAL A 224 2.58 20.01 5.21
C VAL A 224 2.09 20.18 3.77
N VAL A 225 3.01 20.35 2.82
CA VAL A 225 2.69 20.44 1.39
C VAL A 225 2.05 19.15 0.89
N ALA A 226 2.66 18.00 1.16
CA ALA A 226 2.08 16.70 0.80
C ALA A 226 0.69 16.50 1.41
N SER A 227 0.52 16.81 2.70
CA SER A 227 -0.77 16.72 3.39
C SER A 227 -1.84 17.56 2.69
N SER A 228 -1.52 18.78 2.26
CA SER A 228 -2.47 19.65 1.54
C SER A 228 -2.81 19.15 0.14
N VAL A 229 -1.84 18.61 -0.60
CA VAL A 229 -2.08 18.00 -1.93
C VAL A 229 -2.99 16.78 -1.79
N LEU A 230 -2.68 15.88 -0.85
CA LEU A 230 -3.47 14.68 -0.58
C LEU A 230 -4.88 15.01 -0.05
N LEU A 231 -5.00 16.02 0.81
CA LEU A 231 -6.29 16.53 1.29
C LEU A 231 -7.12 17.08 0.14
N GLY A 232 -6.52 17.83 -0.78
CA GLY A 232 -7.18 18.34 -1.98
C GLY A 232 -7.72 17.21 -2.87
N ARG A 233 -6.90 16.18 -3.12
CA ARG A 233 -7.33 14.97 -3.85
C ARG A 233 -8.46 14.24 -3.14
N GLY A 234 -8.31 13.98 -1.84
CA GLY A 234 -9.34 13.28 -1.06
C GLY A 234 -10.67 14.04 -0.96
N LEU A 235 -10.65 15.36 -0.80
CA LEU A 235 -11.88 16.18 -0.75
C LEU A 235 -12.53 16.37 -2.13
N GLY A 236 -11.75 16.32 -3.22
CA GLY A 236 -12.26 16.36 -4.59
C GLY A 236 -12.87 15.04 -5.06
N ALA A 237 -12.52 13.93 -4.39
CA ALA A 237 -13.05 12.61 -4.67
C ALA A 237 -14.45 12.39 -4.09
N ALA A 238 -15.22 11.49 -4.73
CA ALA A 238 -16.57 11.14 -4.30
C ALA A 238 -16.61 10.57 -2.88
N ALA A 239 -17.74 10.70 -2.18
CA ALA A 239 -17.87 10.16 -0.81
C ALA A 239 -18.07 8.63 -0.76
N LYS A 240 -18.63 8.06 -1.82
CA LYS A 240 -19.00 6.65 -1.99
C LYS A 240 -18.87 6.26 -3.47
N TRP A 241 -18.77 4.97 -3.75
CA TRP A 241 -18.87 4.41 -5.10
C TRP A 241 -20.14 3.53 -5.22
N PRO A 242 -20.72 3.36 -6.43
CA PRO A 242 -20.60 4.27 -7.57
C PRO A 242 -21.09 5.68 -7.18
N ALA A 243 -20.41 6.69 -7.70
CA ALA A 243 -20.64 8.06 -7.30
C ALA A 243 -21.75 8.72 -8.16
N ASP A 244 -22.68 9.45 -7.54
CA ASP A 244 -23.75 10.17 -8.27
C ASP A 244 -23.17 11.38 -9.05
N PRO A 245 -23.55 11.64 -10.31
CA PRO A 245 -23.13 12.80 -11.11
C PRO A 245 -23.09 14.14 -10.36
N SER A 246 -23.97 14.33 -9.38
CA SER A 246 -24.05 15.53 -8.54
C SER A 246 -23.04 15.61 -7.38
N GLU A 247 -22.42 14.49 -6.98
CA GLU A 247 -21.52 14.40 -5.81
C GLU A 247 -20.04 14.64 -6.13
N VAL A 248 -19.63 14.73 -7.42
CA VAL A 248 -18.27 15.11 -7.82
C VAL A 248 -18.28 16.56 -8.24
N GLY A 249 -18.30 17.44 -7.24
CA GLY A 249 -17.89 18.82 -7.40
C GLY A 249 -16.41 18.90 -7.07
N GLY A 250 -15.55 18.93 -8.10
CA GLY A 250 -14.10 19.02 -7.92
C GLY A 250 -13.75 20.10 -6.90
N PHE A 251 -13.05 19.72 -5.83
CA PHE A 251 -12.66 20.67 -4.79
C PHE A 251 -11.73 21.72 -5.41
N PRO A 252 -11.95 23.02 -5.20
CA PRO A 252 -11.11 24.05 -5.80
C PRO A 252 -9.66 23.86 -5.34
N VAL A 253 -8.79 23.51 -6.29
CA VAL A 253 -7.36 23.24 -6.06
C VAL A 253 -6.65 24.42 -5.37
N TRP A 254 -7.20 25.64 -5.46
CA TRP A 254 -6.66 26.82 -4.78
C TRP A 254 -6.88 26.83 -3.26
N ALA A 255 -7.93 26.19 -2.73
CA ALA A 255 -8.23 26.22 -1.30
C ALA A 255 -7.18 25.47 -0.44
N PRO A 256 -6.71 24.26 -0.84
CA PRO A 256 -5.59 23.61 -0.19
C PRO A 256 -4.30 24.44 -0.30
N ILE A 257 -4.00 25.01 -1.48
CA ILE A 257 -2.80 25.83 -1.74
C ILE A 257 -2.76 27.06 -0.83
N ALA A 258 -3.89 27.77 -0.68
CA ALA A 258 -4.00 28.91 0.21
C ALA A 258 -3.82 28.50 1.68
N GLY A 259 -4.42 27.39 2.09
CA GLY A 259 -4.22 26.80 3.42
C GLY A 259 -2.76 26.41 3.68
N THR A 260 -2.08 25.84 2.68
CA THR A 260 -0.66 25.46 2.76
C THR A 260 0.22 26.68 2.92
N ALA A 261 -0.04 27.74 2.15
CA ALA A 261 0.73 28.98 2.20
C ALA A 261 0.61 29.66 3.57
N VAL A 262 -0.59 29.69 4.15
CA VAL A 262 -0.83 30.21 5.51
C VAL A 262 -0.14 29.35 6.56
N ALA A 263 -0.28 28.02 6.49
CA ALA A 263 0.37 27.09 7.41
C ALA A 263 1.92 27.16 7.33
N ALA A 264 2.48 27.24 6.13
CA ALA A 264 3.90 27.43 5.88
C ALA A 264 4.40 28.80 6.39
N ALA A 265 3.64 29.87 6.17
CA ALA A 265 3.97 31.19 6.67
C ALA A 265 3.96 31.23 8.22
N LEU A 266 2.96 30.63 8.85
CA LEU A 266 2.85 30.54 10.30
C LEU A 266 3.98 29.69 10.92
N THR A 267 4.31 28.55 10.32
CA THR A 267 5.43 27.70 10.78
C THR A 267 6.78 28.38 10.59
N CYS A 268 6.99 29.11 9.48
CA CYS A 268 8.19 29.91 9.26
C CYS A 268 8.29 31.10 10.22
N ALA A 269 7.17 31.77 10.52
CA ALA A 269 7.13 32.86 11.50
C ALA A 269 7.40 32.34 12.92
N TRP A 270 6.84 31.18 13.26
CA TRP A 270 7.05 30.52 14.56
C TRP A 270 8.49 30.04 14.73
N PHE A 271 9.04 29.34 13.73
CA PHE A 271 10.41 28.83 13.79
C PHE A 271 11.40 29.99 13.98
N ARG A 272 11.13 31.18 13.42
CA ARG A 272 12.00 32.36 13.59
C ARG A 272 11.98 33.01 14.98
N ARG A 273 10.90 32.89 15.77
CA ARG A 273 10.82 33.52 17.10
C ARG A 273 11.59 32.73 18.17
N ALA A 274 12.29 33.42 19.08
CA ALA A 274 13.17 32.84 20.10
C ALA A 274 12.54 32.73 21.52
N GLN A 275 11.21 32.57 21.61
CA GLN A 275 10.50 32.49 22.90
C GLN A 275 10.28 31.02 23.34
N GLN A 276 10.63 30.68 24.58
CA GLN A 276 10.56 29.31 25.14
C GLN A 276 9.15 28.84 25.56
N ARG A 277 8.18 29.74 25.81
CA ARG A 277 6.81 29.33 26.24
C ARG A 277 5.83 29.00 25.10
N LEU A 278 6.18 29.32 23.85
CA LEU A 278 5.40 29.00 22.65
C LEU A 278 5.81 27.66 22.00
N VAL A 279 6.54 26.82 22.73
CA VAL A 279 7.37 25.71 22.24
C VAL A 279 6.59 24.51 21.69
N THR A 280 5.30 24.38 21.99
CA THR A 280 4.55 23.16 21.65
C THR A 280 3.32 23.39 20.77
N ILE A 281 2.81 24.61 20.67
CA ILE A 281 1.46 24.84 20.14
C ILE A 281 1.30 24.38 18.68
N PRO A 282 2.14 24.78 17.70
CA PRO A 282 1.93 24.36 16.31
C PRO A 282 2.20 22.87 16.08
N ALA A 283 3.26 22.33 16.69
CA ALA A 283 3.60 20.92 16.58
C ALA A 283 2.51 20.01 17.17
N VAL A 284 1.97 20.40 18.34
CA VAL A 284 0.85 19.71 18.98
C VAL A 284 -0.43 19.87 18.16
N VAL A 285 -0.71 21.06 17.60
CA VAL A 285 -1.89 21.26 16.75
C VAL A 285 -1.85 20.35 15.53
N PHE A 286 -0.73 20.30 14.80
CA PHE A 286 -0.61 19.39 13.65
C PHE A 286 -0.74 17.91 14.05
N ALA A 287 -0.09 17.50 15.13
CA ALA A 287 -0.17 16.12 15.61
C ALA A 287 -1.60 15.75 16.08
N VAL A 288 -2.25 16.60 16.87
CA VAL A 288 -3.60 16.35 17.40
C VAL A 288 -4.64 16.35 16.29
N VAL A 289 -4.61 17.33 15.38
CA VAL A 289 -5.52 17.35 14.23
C VAL A 289 -5.32 16.10 13.37
N GLY A 290 -4.07 15.69 13.16
CA GLY A 290 -3.74 14.50 12.38
C GLY A 290 -4.27 13.23 13.02
N VAL A 291 -4.06 13.05 14.33
CA VAL A 291 -4.56 11.88 15.09
C VAL A 291 -6.09 11.84 15.13
N VAL A 292 -6.75 12.98 15.35
CA VAL A 292 -8.22 13.07 15.31
C VAL A 292 -8.74 12.73 13.92
N ALA A 293 -8.10 13.26 12.86
CA ALA A 293 -8.48 12.97 11.49
C ALA A 293 -8.24 11.50 11.11
N ILE A 294 -7.16 10.86 11.60
CA ILE A 294 -6.94 9.41 11.48
C ILE A 294 -8.09 8.66 12.15
N GLY A 295 -8.47 9.03 13.38
CA GLY A 295 -9.58 8.40 14.10
C GLY A 295 -10.92 8.55 13.36
N LEU A 296 -11.20 9.73 12.79
CA LEU A 296 -12.39 9.96 11.97
C LEU A 296 -12.35 9.17 10.66
N CYS A 297 -11.20 9.13 9.98
CA CYS A 297 -11.00 8.34 8.79
C CYS A 297 -11.17 6.87 9.09
N TRP A 298 -10.66 6.37 10.21
CA TRP A 298 -10.78 4.97 10.67
C TRP A 298 -12.21 4.60 11.10
N TRP A 299 -12.95 5.53 11.71
CA TRP A 299 -14.36 5.32 12.08
C TRP A 299 -15.26 5.30 10.85
N ARG A 300 -15.03 6.24 9.93
CA ARG A 300 -15.75 6.34 8.66
C ARG A 300 -15.26 5.35 7.62
N TRP A 301 -14.09 4.77 7.82
CA TRP A 301 -13.57 3.60 7.13
C TRP A 301 -14.63 2.52 7.32
N PRO A 302 -15.48 2.26 6.30
CA PRO A 302 -16.41 1.17 6.41
C PRO A 302 -15.53 -0.04 6.70
N ALA A 303 -15.86 -0.80 7.74
CA ALA A 303 -15.18 -2.05 8.05
C ALA A 303 -14.89 -2.75 6.72
N ALA A 304 -13.65 -3.19 6.52
CA ALA A 304 -13.16 -3.86 5.33
C ALA A 304 -13.96 -5.15 5.03
N GLN A 305 -15.24 -4.96 4.70
CA GLN A 305 -16.17 -5.91 4.15
C GLN A 305 -15.82 -5.85 2.67
N PRO A 306 -15.30 -6.95 2.10
CA PRO A 306 -15.13 -7.05 0.67
C PRO A 306 -16.41 -6.55 -0.03
N GLY A 307 -16.27 -5.65 -1.02
CA GLY A 307 -17.39 -5.17 -1.82
C GLY A 307 -18.09 -3.92 -1.27
N ALA A 308 -17.43 -3.15 -0.41
CA ALA A 308 -17.99 -1.94 0.21
C ALA A 308 -18.09 -0.71 -0.71
N ALA A 309 -17.70 -0.83 -1.99
CA ALA A 309 -17.67 0.27 -2.96
C ALA A 309 -16.93 1.51 -2.39
N MET A 310 -15.71 1.27 -1.94
CA MET A 310 -14.86 2.27 -1.29
C MET A 310 -14.35 3.27 -2.33
N SER A 311 -14.49 4.54 -2.00
CA SER A 311 -13.93 5.66 -2.76
C SER A 311 -12.47 5.96 -2.38
N GLU A 312 -11.69 6.45 -3.36
CA GLU A 312 -10.32 6.94 -3.20
C GLU A 312 -10.18 8.07 -2.15
N ARG A 313 -11.29 8.74 -1.83
CA ARG A 313 -11.38 9.78 -0.79
C ARG A 313 -10.77 9.35 0.53
N TRP A 314 -11.14 8.17 1.04
CA TRP A 314 -10.75 7.76 2.39
C TRP A 314 -9.26 7.43 2.52
N PRO A 315 -8.65 6.66 1.58
CA PRO A 315 -7.20 6.51 1.52
C PRO A 315 -6.43 7.83 1.43
N TYR A 316 -6.86 8.77 0.58
CA TYR A 316 -6.19 10.09 0.46
C TYR A 316 -6.29 10.91 1.75
N LEU A 317 -7.47 10.95 2.39
CA LEU A 317 -7.64 11.64 3.67
C LEU A 317 -6.82 10.99 4.80
N MET A 318 -6.68 9.66 4.80
CA MET A 318 -5.83 8.94 5.74
C MET A 318 -4.36 9.33 5.56
N LEU A 319 -3.84 9.26 4.33
CA LEU A 319 -2.46 9.66 4.01
C LEU A 319 -2.20 11.13 4.36
N ALA A 320 -3.14 12.03 4.05
CA ALA A 320 -3.05 13.45 4.41
C ALA A 320 -2.95 13.63 5.94
N SER A 321 -3.70 12.84 6.70
CA SER A 321 -3.70 12.88 8.17
C SER A 321 -2.39 12.35 8.77
N VAL A 322 -1.85 11.25 8.22
CA VAL A 322 -0.53 10.70 8.60
C VAL A 322 0.58 11.69 8.29
N ALA A 323 0.55 12.34 7.12
CA ALA A 323 1.51 13.39 6.76
C ALA A 323 1.45 14.58 7.74
N LEU A 324 0.26 14.90 8.27
CA LEU A 324 0.09 15.95 9.28
C LEU A 324 0.73 15.58 10.63
N VAL A 325 0.57 14.33 11.07
CA VAL A 325 1.24 13.82 12.29
C VAL A 325 2.76 13.85 12.12
N LEU A 326 3.26 13.42 10.96
CA LEU A 326 4.68 13.47 10.62
C LEU A 326 5.21 14.91 10.65
N ALA A 327 4.47 15.87 10.09
CA ALA A 327 4.81 17.28 10.14
C ALA A 327 4.93 17.80 11.59
N GLY A 328 3.98 17.44 12.46
CA GLY A 328 4.02 17.79 13.89
C GLY A 328 5.27 17.23 14.60
N ALA A 329 5.58 15.95 14.39
CA ALA A 329 6.75 15.31 14.98
C ALA A 329 8.08 15.93 14.49
N LEU A 330 8.20 16.18 13.18
CA LEU A 330 9.39 16.79 12.58
C LEU A 330 9.58 18.24 13.06
N LEU A 331 8.51 19.02 13.21
CA LEU A 331 8.57 20.38 13.78
C LEU A 331 9.06 20.37 15.24
N ALA A 332 8.56 19.43 16.05
CA ALA A 332 9.00 19.29 17.44
C ALA A 332 10.49 18.93 17.52
N LEU A 333 10.94 17.98 16.69
CA LEU A 333 12.34 17.57 16.63
C LEU A 333 13.26 18.69 16.13
N ALA A 334 12.90 19.36 15.03
CA ALA A 334 13.63 20.50 14.49
C ALA A 334 13.85 21.60 15.54
N ARG A 335 12.81 21.88 16.33
CA ARG A 335 12.87 22.90 17.38
C ARG A 335 13.70 22.45 18.58
N ARG A 336 13.53 21.21 19.05
CA ARG A 336 14.32 20.64 20.15
C ARG A 336 15.81 20.66 19.82
N LEU A 337 16.17 20.25 18.61
CA LEU A 337 17.56 20.26 18.14
C LEU A 337 18.10 21.69 18.05
N ARG A 338 17.32 22.66 17.57
CA ARG A 338 17.76 24.06 17.49
C ARG A 338 18.06 24.69 18.86
N LEU A 339 17.41 24.23 19.92
CA LEU A 339 17.67 24.69 21.29
C LEU A 339 18.85 23.97 21.94
N ALA A 340 19.31 22.84 21.38
CA ALA A 340 20.43 22.11 21.92
C ALA A 340 21.76 22.84 21.60
N PRO A 341 22.66 23.03 22.59
CA PRO A 341 23.96 23.67 22.41
C PRO A 341 24.78 23.19 21.19
N PRO A 342 24.86 21.87 20.86
CA PRO A 342 25.63 21.41 19.71
C PRO A 342 25.12 21.90 18.34
N TYR A 343 23.86 22.35 18.24
CA TYR A 343 23.20 22.76 17.00
C TYR A 343 22.63 24.18 17.05
N ALA A 344 22.92 24.95 18.11
CA ALA A 344 22.34 26.27 18.35
C ALA A 344 22.87 27.36 17.39
N GLN A 345 23.99 27.11 16.71
CA GLN A 345 24.52 28.05 15.71
C GLN A 345 23.62 28.09 14.47
N ALA A 346 23.28 29.31 14.04
CA ALA A 346 22.55 29.50 12.79
C ALA A 346 23.47 29.22 11.59
N PRO A 347 23.07 28.36 10.64
CA PRO A 347 23.85 28.14 9.42
C PRO A 347 23.82 29.39 8.52
N PRO A 348 24.74 29.49 7.55
CA PRO A 348 24.69 30.54 6.53
C PRO A 348 23.31 30.58 5.85
N ARG A 349 22.76 31.79 5.67
CA ARG A 349 21.36 31.99 5.22
C ARG A 349 21.04 31.23 3.93
N TRP A 350 21.96 31.26 2.95
CA TRP A 350 21.76 30.59 1.67
C TRP A 350 21.75 29.06 1.79
N LEU A 351 22.63 28.47 2.61
CA LEU A 351 22.64 27.03 2.89
C LEU A 351 21.37 26.60 3.64
N GLY A 352 20.91 27.41 4.59
CA GLY A 352 19.67 27.15 5.31
C GLY A 352 18.44 27.16 4.40
N VAL A 353 18.35 28.15 3.50
CA VAL A 353 17.27 28.22 2.51
C VAL A 353 17.34 27.05 1.53
N GLY A 354 18.54 26.72 1.01
CA GLY A 354 18.74 25.60 0.10
C GLY A 354 18.36 24.25 0.72
N ALA A 355 18.83 23.96 1.94
CA ALA A 355 18.48 22.74 2.66
C ALA A 355 16.98 22.63 2.93
N THR A 356 16.33 23.74 3.31
CA THR A 356 14.88 23.78 3.53
C THR A 356 14.12 23.43 2.24
N ALA A 357 14.51 24.06 1.12
CA ALA A 357 13.85 23.85 -0.17
C ALA A 357 14.04 22.41 -0.69
N ILE A 358 15.27 21.88 -0.63
CA ILE A 358 15.58 20.52 -1.11
C ILE A 358 14.84 19.47 -0.27
N CYS A 359 14.94 19.54 1.06
CA CYS A 359 14.30 18.56 1.94
C CYS A 359 12.77 18.65 1.87
N GLY A 360 12.21 19.86 1.76
CA GLY A 360 10.79 20.06 1.59
C GLY A 360 10.27 19.49 0.27
N ALA A 361 10.95 19.79 -0.85
CA ALA A 361 10.58 19.27 -2.16
C ALA A 361 10.69 17.74 -2.23
N LEU A 362 11.78 17.17 -1.69
CA LEU A 362 12.02 15.73 -1.72
C LEU A 362 10.99 14.96 -0.90
N LEU A 363 10.68 15.40 0.33
CA LEU A 363 9.66 14.71 1.14
C LEU A 363 8.26 14.88 0.54
N ALA A 364 7.94 16.06 0.03
CA ALA A 364 6.65 16.28 -0.64
C ALA A 364 6.50 15.34 -1.85
N TRP A 365 7.53 15.23 -2.68
CA TRP A 365 7.55 14.35 -3.84
C TRP A 365 7.40 12.87 -3.44
N VAL A 366 8.17 12.39 -2.45
CA VAL A 366 8.10 10.99 -1.99
C VAL A 366 6.70 10.65 -1.45
N VAL A 367 6.12 11.50 -0.60
CA VAL A 367 4.81 11.22 0.01
C VAL A 367 3.68 11.25 -1.03
N VAL A 368 3.73 12.18 -1.99
CA VAL A 368 2.72 12.27 -3.05
C VAL A 368 2.86 11.11 -4.05
N SER A 369 4.08 10.79 -4.49
CA SER A 369 4.33 9.71 -5.46
C SER A 369 4.07 8.31 -4.88
N ALA A 370 4.35 8.08 -3.60
CA ALA A 370 4.01 6.82 -2.93
C ALA A 370 2.52 6.70 -2.59
N GLY A 371 1.78 7.81 -2.61
CA GLY A 371 0.36 7.82 -2.27
C GLY A 371 -0.50 7.11 -3.31
N GLU A 372 -0.30 7.39 -4.59
CA GLU A 372 -1.07 6.81 -5.70
C GLU A 372 -1.07 5.27 -5.71
N PRO A 373 0.08 4.56 -5.70
CA PRO A 373 0.09 3.09 -5.69
C PRO A 373 -0.52 2.50 -4.42
N PHE A 374 -0.41 3.19 -3.27
CA PHE A 374 -1.07 2.77 -2.04
C PHE A 374 -2.60 2.87 -2.15
N VAL A 375 -3.11 3.98 -2.71
CA VAL A 375 -4.55 4.17 -2.93
C VAL A 375 -5.06 3.11 -3.90
N GLN A 376 -4.37 2.88 -5.02
CA GLN A 376 -4.73 1.88 -6.02
C GLN A 376 -4.86 0.48 -5.41
N ALA A 377 -3.80 -0.04 -4.79
CA ALA A 377 -3.81 -1.37 -4.16
C ALA A 377 -4.92 -1.49 -3.10
N ARG A 378 -5.25 -0.38 -2.43
CA ARG A 378 -6.29 -0.38 -1.42
C ARG A 378 -7.69 -0.38 -2.02
N LEU A 379 -7.92 0.29 -3.15
CA LEU A 379 -9.19 0.24 -3.88
C LEU A 379 -9.47 -1.15 -4.42
N GLU A 380 -8.49 -1.77 -5.07
CA GLU A 380 -8.58 -3.14 -5.59
C GLU A 380 -8.99 -4.11 -4.48
N THR A 381 -8.29 -4.09 -3.34
CA THR A 381 -8.58 -5.00 -2.22
C THR A 381 -9.91 -4.73 -1.50
N ALA A 382 -10.39 -3.50 -1.47
CA ALA A 382 -11.63 -3.15 -0.77
C ALA A 382 -12.89 -3.37 -1.63
N ASN A 383 -12.75 -3.22 -2.94
CA ASN A 383 -13.87 -3.31 -3.89
C ASN A 383 -14.07 -4.72 -4.42
N THR A 384 -13.03 -5.55 -4.44
CA THR A 384 -13.11 -6.95 -4.86
C THR A 384 -13.58 -7.87 -3.73
N VAL A 385 -14.54 -8.74 -4.05
CA VAL A 385 -14.96 -9.89 -3.26
C VAL A 385 -14.68 -11.13 -4.09
N SER A 386 -13.76 -11.96 -3.63
CA SER A 386 -13.51 -13.26 -4.24
C SER A 386 -13.67 -14.33 -3.16
N THR A 387 -14.52 -15.31 -3.42
CA THR A 387 -14.52 -16.58 -2.70
C THR A 387 -13.79 -17.60 -3.55
N THR A 388 -12.95 -18.41 -2.93
CA THR A 388 -12.28 -19.53 -3.61
C THR A 388 -12.73 -20.84 -2.99
N THR A 389 -12.63 -21.92 -3.76
CA THR A 389 -12.94 -23.27 -3.31
C THR A 389 -11.79 -24.21 -3.59
N THR A 390 -11.54 -25.14 -2.67
CA THR A 390 -10.59 -26.25 -2.83
C THR A 390 -11.30 -27.58 -3.11
N ILE A 391 -12.64 -27.57 -3.14
CA ILE A 391 -13.44 -28.76 -3.42
C ILE A 391 -13.45 -28.98 -4.92
N GLU A 392 -12.99 -30.14 -5.38
CA GLU A 392 -13.03 -30.52 -6.79
C GLU A 392 -14.46 -30.47 -7.37
N PRO A 393 -14.63 -30.11 -8.66
CA PRO A 393 -15.95 -30.09 -9.29
C PRO A 393 -16.58 -31.49 -9.26
N THR A 394 -17.89 -31.55 -9.02
CA THR A 394 -18.60 -32.82 -9.13
C THR A 394 -18.51 -33.32 -10.57
N GLN A 395 -18.07 -34.57 -10.76
CA GLN A 395 -18.04 -35.16 -12.11
C GLN A 395 -19.45 -35.19 -12.69
N LEU A 396 -19.61 -34.62 -13.88
CA LEU A 396 -20.87 -34.66 -14.62
C LEU A 396 -21.26 -36.12 -14.91
N PRO A 397 -22.55 -36.48 -14.79
CA PRO A 397 -23.01 -37.76 -15.30
C PRO A 397 -22.75 -37.85 -16.81
N VAL A 398 -22.13 -38.93 -17.24
CA VAL A 398 -21.71 -39.17 -18.64
C VAL A 398 -22.91 -39.19 -19.62
N GLN A 399 -24.12 -39.43 -19.10
CA GLN A 399 -25.38 -39.35 -19.83
C GLN A 399 -26.46 -38.61 -19.02
N LEU A 400 -27.09 -37.63 -19.66
CA LEU A 400 -28.35 -37.02 -19.23
C LEU A 400 -29.49 -37.69 -20.01
N ASP A 401 -30.52 -38.16 -19.32
CA ASP A 401 -31.68 -38.85 -19.90
C ASP A 401 -32.76 -37.89 -20.46
N GLY A 402 -32.42 -36.61 -20.59
CA GLY A 402 -33.34 -35.55 -21.01
C GLY A 402 -34.24 -35.02 -19.88
N THR A 403 -34.01 -35.43 -18.62
CA THR A 403 -34.66 -34.79 -17.47
C THR A 403 -33.92 -33.51 -17.06
N LEU A 404 -34.66 -32.55 -16.50
CA LEU A 404 -34.08 -31.32 -15.95
C LEU A 404 -33.19 -31.67 -14.75
N ALA A 405 -31.87 -31.44 -14.88
CA ALA A 405 -30.92 -31.73 -13.81
C ALA A 405 -31.11 -30.80 -12.59
N TRP A 406 -31.22 -29.49 -12.84
CA TRP A 406 -31.55 -28.48 -11.83
C TRP A 406 -31.98 -27.18 -12.53
N SER A 407 -32.62 -26.27 -11.77
CA SER A 407 -32.92 -24.91 -12.23
C SER A 407 -32.63 -23.92 -11.10
N ARG A 408 -32.04 -22.77 -11.42
CA ARG A 408 -31.76 -21.69 -10.47
C ARG A 408 -32.16 -20.35 -11.09
N GLN A 409 -32.83 -19.50 -10.32
CA GLN A 409 -33.04 -18.13 -10.75
C GLN A 409 -31.70 -17.38 -10.80
N VAL A 410 -31.47 -16.68 -11.90
CA VAL A 410 -30.35 -15.77 -12.12
C VAL A 410 -30.90 -14.40 -12.52
N PRO A 411 -30.19 -13.29 -12.20
CA PRO A 411 -30.54 -11.97 -12.73
C PRO A 411 -30.64 -12.02 -14.26
N ALA A 412 -31.60 -11.28 -14.84
CA ALA A 412 -32.04 -11.48 -16.22
C ALA A 412 -31.04 -11.09 -17.31
N THR A 413 -29.90 -10.48 -16.97
CA THR A 413 -28.90 -10.00 -17.91
C THR A 413 -27.55 -10.65 -17.61
N GLY A 414 -26.91 -11.27 -18.62
CA GLY A 414 -25.59 -11.88 -18.46
C GLY A 414 -25.22 -12.93 -19.50
N ALA A 415 -23.91 -13.17 -19.65
CA ALA A 415 -23.37 -14.32 -20.38
C ALA A 415 -23.26 -15.55 -19.47
N ILE A 416 -23.48 -16.73 -20.03
CA ILE A 416 -23.19 -17.99 -19.34
C ILE A 416 -22.32 -18.87 -20.23
N THR A 417 -21.44 -19.64 -19.61
CA THR A 417 -20.57 -20.57 -20.35
C THR A 417 -20.18 -21.77 -19.50
N GLY A 418 -19.94 -22.89 -20.17
CA GLY A 418 -19.43 -24.11 -19.55
C GLY A 418 -17.91 -24.04 -19.36
N THR A 419 -17.44 -24.52 -18.22
CA THR A 419 -16.02 -24.54 -17.86
C THR A 419 -15.68 -25.87 -17.18
N ALA A 420 -14.39 -26.16 -16.99
CA ALA A 420 -13.94 -27.27 -16.17
C ALA A 420 -14.45 -27.19 -14.71
N GLY A 421 -14.75 -25.98 -14.23
CA GLY A 421 -15.28 -25.74 -12.90
C GLY A 421 -16.81 -25.86 -12.78
N GLY A 422 -17.53 -25.98 -13.89
CA GLY A 422 -18.99 -25.97 -13.94
C GLY A 422 -19.53 -24.87 -14.85
N VAL A 423 -20.58 -24.17 -14.43
CA VAL A 423 -21.23 -23.12 -15.21
C VAL A 423 -20.82 -21.74 -14.68
N ALA A 424 -20.10 -20.97 -15.49
CA ALA A 424 -19.77 -19.58 -15.20
C ALA A 424 -20.91 -18.66 -15.64
N GLU A 425 -21.28 -17.72 -14.78
CA GLU A 425 -22.33 -16.73 -14.98
C GLU A 425 -21.73 -15.33 -14.83
N LEU A 426 -21.71 -14.54 -15.91
CA LEU A 426 -21.41 -13.11 -15.85
C LEU A 426 -22.63 -12.36 -15.34
N ARG A 427 -22.48 -11.65 -14.23
CA ARG A 427 -23.48 -10.81 -13.58
C ARG A 427 -23.14 -9.34 -13.78
N SER A 428 -24.05 -8.46 -13.36
CA SER A 428 -23.84 -7.01 -13.40
C SER A 428 -22.61 -6.54 -12.61
N ASP A 429 -22.20 -7.30 -11.60
CA ASP A 429 -21.15 -6.98 -10.63
C ASP A 429 -19.93 -7.92 -10.68
N GLY A 430 -19.89 -8.93 -11.56
CA GLY A 430 -18.79 -9.89 -11.61
C GLY A 430 -19.17 -11.26 -12.16
N VAL A 431 -18.55 -12.32 -11.65
CA VAL A 431 -18.74 -13.71 -12.09
C VAL A 431 -19.17 -14.61 -10.94
N VAL A 432 -20.12 -15.50 -11.20
CA VAL A 432 -20.49 -16.59 -10.28
C VAL A 432 -20.29 -17.93 -10.97
N MET A 433 -19.62 -18.85 -10.28
CA MET A 433 -19.48 -20.23 -10.73
C MET A 433 -20.45 -21.14 -9.99
N SER A 434 -21.26 -21.87 -10.75
CA SER A 434 -22.16 -22.89 -10.26
C SER A 434 -21.63 -24.28 -10.59
N ASP A 435 -21.75 -25.23 -9.66
CA ASP A 435 -21.49 -26.64 -9.93
C ASP A 435 -22.46 -27.16 -10.99
N ALA A 436 -21.94 -27.80 -12.03
CA ALA A 436 -22.76 -28.20 -13.17
C ALA A 436 -23.73 -29.35 -12.86
N ALA A 437 -23.46 -30.16 -11.83
CA ALA A 437 -24.33 -31.28 -11.44
C ALA A 437 -25.45 -30.83 -10.50
N THR A 438 -25.17 -29.89 -9.59
CA THR A 438 -26.08 -29.52 -8.49
C THR A 438 -26.69 -28.12 -8.62
N GLY A 439 -26.09 -27.25 -9.43
CA GLY A 439 -26.49 -25.84 -9.55
C GLY A 439 -26.11 -24.96 -8.35
N GLN A 440 -25.41 -25.53 -7.35
CA GLN A 440 -24.95 -24.79 -6.18
C GLN A 440 -23.76 -23.89 -6.52
N ILE A 441 -23.70 -22.71 -5.92
CA ILE A 441 -22.58 -21.77 -6.13
C ILE A 441 -21.31 -22.38 -5.50
N ARG A 442 -20.27 -22.58 -6.32
CA ARG A 442 -18.94 -23.03 -5.89
C ARG A 442 -18.08 -21.86 -5.43
N TRP A 443 -18.08 -20.79 -6.21
CA TRP A 443 -17.35 -19.57 -5.90
C TRP A 443 -18.00 -18.35 -6.58
N ARG A 444 -17.64 -17.17 -6.09
CA ARG A 444 -18.06 -15.87 -6.62
C ARG A 444 -16.87 -14.93 -6.65
N TYR A 445 -16.76 -14.20 -7.75
CA TYR A 445 -15.94 -13.01 -7.87
C TYR A 445 -16.87 -11.83 -8.17
N SER A 446 -16.83 -10.78 -7.37
CA SER A 446 -17.63 -9.56 -7.60
C SER A 446 -16.84 -8.32 -7.25
N ARG A 447 -17.04 -7.25 -8.01
CA ARG A 447 -16.40 -5.96 -7.82
C ARG A 447 -17.45 -4.87 -7.68
N ALA A 448 -17.33 -4.10 -6.61
CA ALA A 448 -18.31 -3.08 -6.26
C ALA A 448 -18.19 -1.79 -7.10
N ASP A 449 -17.10 -1.64 -7.85
CA ASP A 449 -16.81 -0.56 -8.79
C ASP A 449 -17.25 -0.86 -10.23
N VAL A 450 -17.75 -2.07 -10.50
CA VAL A 450 -18.25 -2.48 -11.82
C VAL A 450 -19.71 -2.06 -11.98
N GLN A 451 -20.06 -1.52 -13.15
CA GLN A 451 -21.44 -1.18 -13.47
C GLN A 451 -21.91 -1.95 -14.70
N ASP A 452 -22.82 -2.89 -14.45
CA ASP A 452 -23.54 -3.63 -15.49
C ASP A 452 -22.63 -4.41 -16.46
N ALA A 453 -21.68 -5.19 -15.93
CA ALA A 453 -20.84 -6.08 -16.76
C ALA A 453 -21.66 -7.02 -17.65
N ALA A 454 -22.84 -7.41 -17.19
CA ALA A 454 -23.83 -8.19 -17.93
C ALA A 454 -24.22 -7.59 -19.30
N SER A 455 -24.19 -6.26 -19.46
CA SER A 455 -24.49 -5.57 -20.72
C SER A 455 -23.56 -5.97 -21.87
N SER A 456 -22.35 -6.46 -21.58
CA SER A 456 -21.40 -6.95 -22.59
C SER A 456 -21.88 -8.23 -23.29
N GLY A 457 -22.85 -8.94 -22.70
CA GLY A 457 -23.32 -10.25 -23.16
C GLY A 457 -22.16 -11.23 -23.33
N ALA A 458 -22.25 -12.15 -24.31
CA ALA A 458 -21.24 -13.19 -24.55
C ALA A 458 -19.80 -12.67 -24.76
N LYS A 459 -19.61 -11.42 -25.19
CA LYS A 459 -18.27 -10.82 -25.37
C LYS A 459 -17.61 -10.46 -24.04
N GLY A 460 -18.39 -10.39 -22.96
CA GLY A 460 -17.89 -10.07 -21.62
C GLY A 460 -17.38 -11.27 -20.83
N LEU A 461 -17.45 -12.50 -21.37
CA LEU A 461 -16.98 -13.70 -20.68
C LEU A 461 -16.29 -14.64 -21.68
N LEU A 462 -14.96 -14.68 -21.62
CA LEU A 462 -14.12 -15.53 -22.44
C LEU A 462 -13.68 -16.77 -21.65
N VAL A 463 -13.50 -17.89 -22.36
CA VAL A 463 -13.05 -19.15 -21.78
C VAL A 463 -11.88 -19.68 -22.62
N SER A 464 -10.84 -20.16 -21.96
CA SER A 464 -9.72 -20.83 -22.61
C SER A 464 -10.14 -22.15 -23.27
N ALA A 465 -9.38 -22.60 -24.26
CA ALA A 465 -9.68 -23.84 -24.99
C ALA A 465 -9.71 -25.10 -24.09
N ASP A 466 -8.89 -25.12 -23.02
CA ASP A 466 -8.88 -26.18 -22.01
C ASP A 466 -9.98 -26.03 -20.94
N THR A 467 -10.80 -24.98 -21.05
CA THR A 467 -11.92 -24.64 -20.18
C THR A 467 -11.56 -24.33 -18.73
N ARG A 468 -10.28 -24.14 -18.41
CA ARG A 468 -9.79 -23.92 -17.04
C ARG A 468 -9.57 -22.47 -16.67
N THR A 469 -9.42 -21.59 -17.65
CA THR A 469 -9.22 -20.17 -17.43
C THR A 469 -10.38 -19.39 -18.01
N ILE A 470 -10.86 -18.39 -17.28
CA ILE A 470 -11.86 -17.46 -17.78
C ILE A 470 -11.35 -16.02 -17.67
N ALA A 471 -11.75 -15.17 -18.60
CA ALA A 471 -11.58 -13.73 -18.50
C ALA A 471 -12.95 -13.06 -18.54
N ALA A 472 -13.24 -12.23 -17.54
CA ALA A 472 -14.48 -11.47 -17.44
C ALA A 472 -14.21 -10.00 -17.69
N HIS A 473 -14.98 -9.40 -18.60
CA HIS A 473 -15.02 -7.97 -18.81
C HIS A 473 -15.86 -7.31 -17.71
N LEU A 474 -15.25 -6.35 -17.04
CA LEU A 474 -15.74 -5.69 -15.84
C LEU A 474 -15.68 -4.17 -16.06
N PRO A 475 -16.55 -3.64 -16.95
CA PRO A 475 -16.53 -2.22 -17.28
C PRO A 475 -16.89 -1.38 -16.07
N HIS A 476 -16.17 -0.28 -15.91
CA HIS A 476 -16.60 0.84 -15.09
C HIS A 476 -17.52 1.74 -15.91
N SER A 477 -18.29 2.59 -15.24
CA SER A 477 -19.16 3.57 -15.89
C SER A 477 -18.35 4.61 -16.67
N GLU A 478 -18.76 4.90 -17.92
CA GLU A 478 -18.16 5.94 -18.80
C GLU A 478 -18.13 7.34 -18.15
N TYR A 479 -18.90 7.58 -17.09
CA TYR A 479 -19.04 8.89 -16.48
C TYR A 479 -18.02 9.22 -15.39
N ARG A 480 -17.09 8.33 -15.00
CA ARG A 480 -16.07 8.60 -13.95
C ARG A 480 -15.00 7.50 -13.86
N GLU A 481 -13.87 7.72 -14.50
CA GLU A 481 -12.59 7.20 -14.03
C GLU A 481 -12.06 8.12 -12.92
N PRO A 482 -11.54 7.58 -11.80
CA PRO A 482 -10.75 8.38 -10.88
C PRO A 482 -9.50 8.88 -11.62
N ALA A 483 -9.24 10.20 -11.59
CA ALA A 483 -8.16 10.79 -12.36
C ALA A 483 -6.78 10.25 -11.92
N GLY A 484 -6.14 9.46 -12.79
CA GLY A 484 -4.83 8.85 -12.53
C GLY A 484 -4.88 7.51 -11.78
N ILE A 485 -6.03 6.81 -11.78
CA ILE A 485 -6.15 5.45 -11.27
C ILE A 485 -6.70 4.54 -12.36
N ASP A 486 -5.86 3.61 -12.80
CA ASP A 486 -6.18 2.60 -13.81
C ASP A 486 -6.84 1.40 -13.13
N LEU A 487 -8.18 1.42 -13.01
CA LEU A 487 -8.92 0.29 -12.44
C LEU A 487 -8.96 -0.87 -13.44
N PRO A 488 -8.80 -2.13 -13.01
CA PRO A 488 -8.80 -3.24 -13.95
C PRO A 488 -10.13 -3.35 -14.69
N THR A 489 -10.11 -3.54 -16.00
CA THR A 489 -11.29 -3.73 -16.86
C THR A 489 -11.54 -5.20 -17.16
N TYR A 490 -10.54 -6.07 -16.94
CA TYR A 490 -10.68 -7.52 -17.04
C TYR A 490 -10.15 -8.21 -15.78
N ALA A 491 -10.87 -9.25 -15.35
CA ALA A 491 -10.39 -10.19 -14.34
C ALA A 491 -10.19 -11.56 -14.97
N VAL A 492 -8.98 -12.12 -14.85
CA VAL A 492 -8.65 -13.48 -15.28
C VAL A 492 -8.68 -14.39 -14.06
N LEU A 493 -9.52 -15.42 -14.12
CA LEU A 493 -9.82 -16.30 -13.00
C LEU A 493 -9.59 -17.76 -13.39
N ASP A 494 -9.12 -18.55 -12.43
CA ASP A 494 -9.14 -20.01 -12.53
C ASP A 494 -10.57 -20.50 -12.37
N ALA A 495 -11.09 -21.21 -13.37
CA ALA A 495 -12.47 -21.65 -13.42
C ALA A 495 -12.80 -22.67 -12.31
N VAL A 496 -11.82 -23.50 -11.93
CA VAL A 496 -12.03 -24.62 -11.00
C VAL A 496 -12.11 -24.13 -9.56
N SER A 497 -11.18 -23.28 -9.15
CA SER A 497 -10.98 -22.80 -7.78
C SER A 497 -11.56 -21.41 -7.52
N GLY A 498 -11.75 -20.59 -8.55
CA GLY A 498 -12.13 -19.18 -8.43
C GLY A 498 -10.97 -18.25 -8.06
N GLN A 499 -9.73 -18.76 -8.07
CA GLN A 499 -8.54 -17.95 -7.78
C GLN A 499 -8.39 -16.84 -8.84
N VAL A 500 -8.17 -15.61 -8.37
CA VAL A 500 -7.80 -14.49 -9.24
C VAL A 500 -6.35 -14.70 -9.70
N LEU A 501 -6.16 -14.91 -11.00
CA LEU A 501 -4.85 -15.12 -11.60
C LEU A 501 -4.18 -13.79 -11.93
N THR A 502 -4.92 -12.88 -12.56
CA THR A 502 -4.49 -11.50 -12.80
C THR A 502 -5.70 -10.59 -13.02
N GLU A 503 -5.52 -9.31 -12.77
CA GLU A 503 -6.49 -8.26 -13.11
C GLU A 503 -5.77 -7.26 -14.02
N VAL A 504 -6.38 -6.96 -15.17
CA VAL A 504 -5.75 -6.18 -16.24
C VAL A 504 -6.60 -4.95 -16.52
N HIS A 505 -5.96 -3.78 -16.53
CA HIS A 505 -6.54 -2.56 -17.07
C HIS A 505 -6.16 -2.41 -18.55
N THR A 506 -7.17 -2.24 -19.40
CA THR A 506 -7.04 -1.96 -20.83
C THR A 506 -8.35 -1.42 -21.38
N ASP A 507 -8.26 -0.46 -22.31
CA ASP A 507 -9.39 0.06 -23.09
C ASP A 507 -9.75 -0.87 -24.27
N GLY A 508 -8.97 -1.92 -24.48
CA GLY A 508 -9.12 -2.86 -25.58
C GLY A 508 -10.20 -3.91 -25.37
N THR A 509 -10.54 -4.61 -26.46
CA THR A 509 -11.45 -5.77 -26.42
C THR A 509 -10.64 -7.04 -26.26
N ALA A 510 -10.89 -7.81 -25.20
CA ALA A 510 -10.25 -9.11 -25.04
C ALA A 510 -10.69 -10.06 -26.16
N LEU A 511 -9.72 -10.75 -26.74
CA LEU A 511 -9.90 -11.68 -27.86
C LEU A 511 -9.88 -13.12 -27.38
N ALA A 512 -8.92 -13.47 -26.52
CA ALA A 512 -8.72 -14.84 -26.04
C ALA A 512 -7.92 -14.85 -24.73
N VAL A 513 -8.02 -15.94 -23.97
CA VAL A 513 -7.34 -16.11 -22.67
C VAL A 513 -6.82 -17.55 -22.51
N ASP A 514 -5.69 -17.71 -21.85
CA ASP A 514 -5.16 -18.98 -21.34
C ASP A 514 -4.52 -18.79 -19.95
N GLU A 515 -3.93 -19.85 -19.40
CA GLU A 515 -3.27 -19.83 -18.07
C GLU A 515 -2.04 -18.88 -17.99
N ASN A 516 -1.50 -18.47 -19.13
CA ASN A 516 -0.26 -17.70 -19.25
C ASN A 516 -0.51 -16.23 -19.61
N GLN A 517 -1.59 -15.92 -20.33
CA GLN A 517 -1.80 -14.60 -20.93
C GLN A 517 -3.26 -14.31 -21.34
N LEU A 518 -3.57 -13.02 -21.39
CA LEU A 518 -4.80 -12.43 -21.93
C LEU A 518 -4.46 -11.64 -23.19
N LEU A 519 -5.06 -12.02 -24.33
CA LEU A 519 -4.88 -11.36 -25.62
C LEU A 519 -5.95 -10.30 -25.82
N VAL A 520 -5.55 -9.07 -26.15
CA VAL A 520 -6.42 -7.90 -26.24
C VAL A 520 -6.19 -7.15 -27.54
N ALA A 521 -7.26 -6.72 -28.20
CA ALA A 521 -7.23 -5.81 -29.35
C ALA A 521 -7.40 -4.36 -28.91
N GLU A 522 -6.43 -3.51 -29.24
CA GLU A 522 -6.48 -2.05 -29.07
C GLU A 522 -6.42 -1.38 -30.46
N GLY A 523 -7.54 -1.35 -31.17
CA GLY A 523 -7.59 -0.90 -32.55
C GLY A 523 -6.77 -1.82 -33.47
N ASN A 524 -5.70 -1.28 -34.05
CA ASN A 524 -4.75 -2.02 -34.89
C ASN A 524 -3.54 -2.57 -34.12
N TYR A 525 -3.62 -2.63 -32.80
CA TYR A 525 -2.63 -3.30 -31.96
C TYR A 525 -3.21 -4.56 -31.35
N VAL A 526 -2.38 -5.60 -31.25
CA VAL A 526 -2.61 -6.78 -30.44
C VAL A 526 -1.66 -6.72 -29.26
N VAL A 527 -2.22 -6.77 -28.06
CA VAL A 527 -1.48 -6.73 -26.80
C VAL A 527 -1.69 -8.06 -26.08
N ALA A 528 -0.61 -8.69 -25.64
CA ALA A 528 -0.68 -9.82 -24.72
C ALA A 528 -0.31 -9.34 -23.33
N HIS A 529 -1.22 -9.51 -22.38
CA HIS A 529 -0.98 -9.25 -20.96
C HIS A 529 -0.66 -10.56 -20.25
N GLY A 530 0.39 -10.57 -19.44
CA GLY A 530 0.78 -11.73 -18.66
C GLY A 530 -0.22 -12.08 -17.55
N VAL A 531 -0.60 -13.36 -17.46
CA VAL A 531 -1.43 -13.92 -16.39
C VAL A 531 -0.55 -14.52 -15.30
N SER A 532 0.21 -15.58 -15.64
CA SER A 532 1.16 -16.24 -14.72
C SER A 532 2.63 -15.94 -15.05
N SER A 533 2.89 -15.32 -16.20
CA SER A 533 4.22 -14.96 -16.70
C SER A 533 4.30 -13.43 -16.88
N PRO A 534 5.47 -12.79 -16.65
CA PRO A 534 5.64 -11.34 -16.88
C PRO A 534 5.69 -10.96 -18.38
N THR A 535 5.34 -11.88 -19.28
CA THR A 535 5.32 -11.65 -20.72
C THR A 535 4.29 -10.60 -21.08
N HIS A 536 4.78 -9.48 -21.60
CA HIS A 536 3.96 -8.41 -22.15
C HIS A 536 4.57 -7.97 -23.48
N TRP A 537 3.80 -8.08 -24.56
CA TRP A 537 4.19 -7.60 -25.87
C TRP A 537 3.03 -6.88 -26.54
N ARG A 538 3.39 -5.94 -27.41
CA ARG A 538 2.46 -5.17 -28.23
C ARG A 538 2.91 -5.27 -29.67
N ALA A 539 2.09 -5.92 -30.50
CA ALA A 539 2.33 -6.06 -31.93
C ALA A 539 1.38 -5.16 -32.69
N GLN A 540 1.91 -4.31 -33.56
CA GLN A 540 1.08 -3.54 -34.47
C GLN A 540 0.74 -4.40 -35.68
N VAL A 541 -0.55 -4.55 -35.96
CA VAL A 541 -1.04 -5.18 -37.19
C VAL A 541 -1.52 -4.11 -38.17
N ARG A 542 -1.82 -4.53 -39.39
CA ARG A 542 -2.18 -3.60 -40.46
C ARG A 542 -3.52 -2.91 -40.20
N CYS A 543 -4.48 -3.64 -39.65
CA CYS A 543 -5.87 -3.23 -39.54
C CYS A 543 -6.49 -3.63 -38.20
N ASN A 544 -7.75 -3.23 -37.97
CA ASN A 544 -8.41 -3.52 -36.70
C ASN A 544 -8.59 -5.03 -36.52
N VAL A 545 -8.20 -5.52 -35.34
CA VAL A 545 -8.39 -6.91 -34.97
C VAL A 545 -9.78 -7.09 -34.40
N THR A 546 -10.49 -8.08 -34.91
CA THR A 546 -11.90 -8.32 -34.56
C THR A 546 -12.10 -9.61 -33.77
N GLN A 547 -11.20 -10.58 -33.96
CA GLN A 547 -11.26 -11.91 -33.36
C GLN A 547 -9.85 -12.43 -33.09
N GLY A 548 -9.71 -13.31 -32.11
CA GLY A 548 -8.46 -14.00 -31.82
C GLY A 548 -8.66 -15.31 -31.07
N ALA A 549 -7.67 -16.19 -31.17
CA ALA A 549 -7.63 -17.49 -30.52
C ALA A 549 -6.20 -17.84 -30.13
N LEU A 550 -6.03 -18.63 -29.08
CA LEU A 550 -4.72 -19.09 -28.59
C LEU A 550 -4.57 -20.58 -28.90
N VAL A 551 -3.51 -20.94 -29.63
CA VAL A 551 -3.23 -22.34 -30.02
C VAL A 551 -1.74 -22.63 -29.88
N GLY A 552 -1.41 -23.54 -28.97
CA GLY A 552 -0.02 -23.92 -28.71
C GLY A 552 0.84 -22.72 -28.31
N ASP A 553 1.86 -22.42 -29.11
CA ASP A 553 2.78 -21.30 -28.89
C ASP A 553 2.49 -20.09 -29.79
N GLN A 554 1.23 -19.94 -30.25
CA GLN A 554 0.82 -18.87 -31.15
C GLN A 554 -0.51 -18.22 -30.76
N ALA A 555 -0.60 -16.92 -31.02
CA ALA A 555 -1.85 -16.15 -31.01
C ALA A 555 -2.29 -15.98 -32.46
N VAL A 556 -3.46 -16.51 -32.79
CA VAL A 556 -4.05 -16.38 -34.12
C VAL A 556 -5.08 -15.26 -34.08
N VAL A 557 -4.91 -14.25 -34.91
CA VAL A 557 -5.79 -13.08 -34.95
C VAL A 557 -6.32 -12.84 -36.35
N VAL A 558 -7.52 -12.24 -36.44
CA VAL A 558 -8.12 -11.83 -37.70
C VAL A 558 -8.18 -10.31 -37.76
N ASP A 559 -7.35 -9.70 -38.60
CA ASP A 559 -7.41 -8.27 -38.92
C ASP A 559 -8.16 -8.04 -40.24
N ALA A 560 -9.08 -7.09 -40.22
CA ALA A 560 -9.91 -6.77 -41.37
C ALA A 560 -9.75 -5.30 -41.75
N CYS A 561 -9.39 -5.03 -43.01
CA CYS A 561 -9.15 -3.70 -43.54
C CYS A 561 -10.33 -3.20 -44.38
N ALA A 562 -10.48 -1.88 -44.48
CA ALA A 562 -11.32 -1.31 -45.53
C ALA A 562 -10.77 -1.70 -46.91
N GLY A 563 -11.60 -2.27 -47.80
CA GLY A 563 -11.21 -2.63 -49.17
C GLY A 563 -10.95 -4.11 -49.47
N ASN A 564 -11.87 -5.00 -49.09
CA ASN A 564 -11.91 -6.43 -49.45
C ASN A 564 -10.81 -7.36 -48.90
N SER A 565 -10.08 -7.00 -47.85
CA SER A 565 -9.09 -7.91 -47.24
C SER A 565 -9.43 -8.27 -45.80
N ALA A 566 -9.48 -9.57 -45.51
CA ALA A 566 -9.55 -10.13 -44.17
C ALA A 566 -8.38 -11.10 -44.02
N VAL A 567 -7.41 -10.76 -43.18
CA VAL A 567 -6.15 -11.51 -43.04
C VAL A 567 -6.15 -12.23 -41.70
N VAL A 568 -5.84 -13.52 -41.74
CA VAL A 568 -5.56 -14.34 -40.55
C VAL A 568 -4.06 -14.33 -40.34
N ARG A 569 -3.59 -13.98 -39.14
CA ARG A 569 -2.18 -13.93 -38.79
C ARG A 569 -1.88 -14.85 -37.63
N GLY A 570 -0.78 -15.57 -37.72
CA GLY A 570 -0.17 -16.25 -36.57
C GLY A 570 0.93 -15.40 -35.98
N LEU A 571 0.79 -15.01 -34.72
CA LEU A 571 1.78 -14.27 -33.94
C LEU A 571 2.44 -15.22 -32.94
N ASP A 572 3.76 -15.13 -32.83
CA ASP A 572 4.52 -15.81 -31.79
C ASP A 572 4.07 -15.34 -30.41
N LEU A 573 3.71 -16.29 -29.54
CA LEU A 573 3.10 -15.97 -28.26
C LEU A 573 4.02 -15.29 -27.25
N LYS A 574 5.34 -15.45 -27.41
CA LYS A 574 6.32 -14.89 -26.48
C LYS A 574 6.75 -13.50 -26.90
N THR A 575 6.82 -13.24 -28.20
CA THR A 575 7.43 -12.04 -28.78
C THR A 575 6.45 -11.13 -29.51
N GLY A 576 5.27 -11.64 -29.88
CA GLY A 576 4.33 -10.93 -30.75
C GLY A 576 4.77 -10.87 -32.21
N ALA A 577 5.88 -11.51 -32.58
CA ALA A 577 6.39 -11.48 -33.95
C ALA A 577 5.48 -12.29 -34.89
N GLN A 578 5.13 -11.71 -36.04
CA GLN A 578 4.38 -12.42 -37.06
C GLN A 578 5.18 -13.62 -37.60
N ARG A 579 4.58 -14.81 -37.54
CA ARG A 579 5.13 -16.06 -38.09
C ARG A 579 4.61 -16.32 -39.49
N TRP A 580 3.32 -16.10 -39.72
CA TRP A 580 2.64 -16.33 -41.00
C TRP A 580 1.40 -15.45 -41.14
N GLU A 581 0.92 -15.28 -42.37
CA GLU A 581 -0.33 -14.61 -42.69
C GLU A 581 -1.04 -15.29 -43.86
N VAL A 582 -2.37 -15.23 -43.85
CA VAL A 582 -3.25 -15.83 -44.87
C VAL A 582 -4.36 -14.84 -45.17
N ASP A 583 -4.51 -14.45 -46.44
CA ASP A 583 -5.62 -13.59 -46.88
C ASP A 583 -6.85 -14.41 -47.27
N LEU A 584 -7.92 -14.31 -46.48
CA LEU A 584 -9.21 -14.94 -46.77
C LEU A 584 -9.93 -14.28 -47.94
N GLY A 585 -9.69 -12.97 -48.16
CA GLY A 585 -10.27 -12.19 -49.26
C GLY A 585 -9.81 -12.68 -50.64
N ALA A 586 -8.69 -13.41 -50.71
CA ALA A 586 -8.22 -14.04 -51.95
C ALA A 586 -9.12 -15.22 -52.41
N ARG A 587 -9.89 -15.82 -51.50
CA ARG A 587 -10.79 -16.96 -51.80
C ARG A 587 -12.27 -16.64 -51.66
N ILE A 588 -12.61 -15.54 -51.00
CA ILE A 588 -13.98 -15.19 -50.62
C ILE A 588 -14.23 -13.72 -50.99
N GLU A 589 -15.26 -13.46 -51.80
CA GLU A 589 -15.59 -12.11 -52.26
C GLU A 589 -16.15 -11.25 -51.11
N LEU A 590 -15.36 -10.30 -50.62
CA LEU A 590 -15.73 -9.28 -49.65
C LEU A 590 -16.22 -8.00 -50.36
N SER A 591 -16.93 -7.11 -49.66
CA SER A 591 -17.47 -5.85 -50.24
C SER A 591 -16.71 -4.66 -49.69
N ALA A 592 -16.33 -3.69 -50.54
CA ALA A 592 -15.59 -2.53 -50.05
C ALA A 592 -16.49 -1.51 -49.34
N GLU A 593 -17.82 -1.68 -49.39
CA GLU A 593 -18.82 -0.73 -48.92
C GLU A 593 -19.30 -1.00 -47.48
N LEU A 594 -19.08 -2.21 -46.96
CA LEU A 594 -19.47 -2.58 -45.60
C LEU A 594 -18.30 -2.39 -44.62
N ASP A 595 -18.60 -2.23 -43.33
CA ASP A 595 -17.57 -2.16 -42.29
C ASP A 595 -16.84 -3.52 -42.17
N PRO A 596 -15.50 -3.57 -42.09
CA PRO A 596 -14.76 -4.83 -42.02
C PRO A 596 -15.16 -5.77 -40.88
N SER A 597 -15.66 -5.24 -39.77
CA SER A 597 -16.21 -6.03 -38.65
C SER A 597 -17.50 -6.79 -39.01
N THR A 598 -18.16 -6.44 -40.10
CA THR A 598 -19.41 -7.09 -40.55
C THR A 598 -19.16 -8.44 -41.24
N TRP A 599 -17.97 -8.69 -41.77
CA TRP A 599 -17.68 -9.96 -42.47
C TRP A 599 -17.05 -11.01 -41.58
N VAL A 600 -16.29 -10.64 -40.55
CA VAL A 600 -15.61 -11.60 -39.67
C VAL A 600 -16.58 -12.11 -38.61
N GLY A 601 -16.80 -13.43 -38.55
CA GLY A 601 -17.60 -14.09 -37.51
C GLY A 601 -16.73 -14.72 -36.44
N ASP A 602 -17.31 -15.59 -35.62
CA ASP A 602 -16.58 -16.25 -34.52
C ASP A 602 -15.36 -17.04 -35.01
N LEU A 603 -14.36 -17.11 -34.13
CA LEU A 603 -13.10 -17.82 -34.32
C LEU A 603 -12.90 -18.78 -33.14
N VAL A 604 -12.47 -20.01 -33.42
CA VAL A 604 -12.25 -21.02 -32.39
C VAL A 604 -10.99 -21.85 -32.66
N ALA A 605 -10.24 -22.12 -31.60
CA ALA A 605 -9.17 -23.10 -31.57
C ALA A 605 -9.75 -24.52 -31.52
N VAL A 606 -9.30 -25.43 -32.38
CA VAL A 606 -9.72 -26.83 -32.32
C VAL A 606 -8.88 -27.57 -31.26
N PRO A 607 -9.48 -28.07 -30.17
CA PRO A 607 -8.73 -28.67 -29.06
C PRO A 607 -7.83 -29.83 -29.49
N ASP A 608 -6.65 -29.93 -28.89
CA ASP A 608 -5.63 -30.97 -29.15
C ASP A 608 -5.11 -31.03 -30.60
N THR A 609 -5.31 -29.96 -31.38
CA THR A 609 -4.81 -29.86 -32.76
C THR A 609 -4.01 -28.58 -32.98
N ARG A 610 -3.50 -28.39 -34.20
CA ARG A 610 -2.87 -27.14 -34.66
C ARG A 610 -3.80 -26.35 -35.58
N GLU A 611 -5.11 -26.52 -35.43
CA GLU A 611 -6.09 -25.93 -36.33
C GLU A 611 -6.86 -24.81 -35.65
N VAL A 612 -7.07 -23.72 -36.39
CA VAL A 612 -8.01 -22.66 -36.03
C VAL A 612 -9.06 -22.59 -37.12
N SER A 613 -10.31 -22.62 -36.70
CA SER A 613 -11.47 -22.50 -37.57
C SER A 613 -12.24 -21.23 -37.28
N GLY A 614 -12.78 -20.61 -38.32
CA GLY A 614 -13.54 -19.39 -38.18
C GLY A 614 -14.65 -19.24 -39.20
N LEU A 615 -15.43 -18.17 -39.01
CA LEU A 615 -16.53 -17.78 -39.88
C LEU A 615 -16.20 -16.51 -40.63
N ILE A 616 -16.62 -16.43 -41.89
CA ILE A 616 -16.52 -15.20 -42.68
C ILE A 616 -17.69 -15.08 -43.66
N TRP A 617 -18.18 -13.87 -43.87
CA TRP A 617 -19.32 -13.59 -44.75
C TRP A 617 -18.89 -12.89 -46.02
N THR A 618 -19.51 -13.25 -47.13
CA THR A 618 -19.32 -12.53 -48.39
C THR A 618 -19.99 -11.15 -48.35
N GLY A 619 -19.47 -10.21 -49.12
CA GLY A 619 -19.90 -8.81 -49.11
C GLY A 619 -21.24 -8.49 -49.80
N ALA A 620 -21.86 -9.42 -50.53
CA ALA A 620 -23.12 -9.16 -51.23
C ALA A 620 -24.33 -9.09 -50.27
N ALA A 621 -25.38 -8.33 -50.64
CA ALA A 621 -26.63 -8.26 -49.87
C ALA A 621 -27.26 -9.67 -49.71
N GLY A 622 -27.41 -10.11 -48.46
CA GLY A 622 -27.75 -11.50 -48.14
C GLY A 622 -26.57 -12.47 -48.25
N GLY A 623 -25.36 -12.09 -47.88
CA GLY A 623 -24.14 -12.87 -48.11
C GLY A 623 -24.16 -14.36 -47.70
N THR A 624 -23.30 -15.15 -48.35
CA THR A 624 -23.00 -16.54 -47.97
C THR A 624 -22.04 -16.54 -46.80
N LEU A 625 -22.39 -17.28 -45.74
CA LEU A 625 -21.50 -17.58 -44.63
C LEU A 625 -20.58 -18.74 -45.02
N TYR A 626 -19.28 -18.53 -44.91
CA TYR A 626 -18.25 -19.53 -45.10
C TYR A 626 -17.65 -19.92 -43.75
N GLN A 627 -17.37 -21.20 -43.62
CA GLN A 627 -16.49 -21.72 -42.59
C GLN A 627 -15.13 -22.02 -43.21
N TRP A 628 -14.07 -21.72 -42.50
CA TRP A 628 -12.70 -21.92 -42.96
C TRP A 628 -11.86 -22.51 -41.83
N SER A 629 -10.81 -23.25 -42.19
CA SER A 629 -9.82 -23.77 -41.25
C SER A 629 -8.40 -23.52 -41.75
N VAL A 630 -7.50 -23.17 -40.85
CA VAL A 630 -6.08 -22.87 -41.10
C VAL A 630 -5.21 -23.73 -40.19
N ASP A 631 -4.15 -24.31 -40.76
CA ASP A 631 -3.08 -24.94 -39.99
C ASP A 631 -2.14 -23.87 -39.44
N VAL A 632 -1.97 -23.82 -38.12
CA VAL A 632 -1.18 -22.82 -37.40
C VAL A 632 0.33 -23.11 -37.45
N GLY A 633 0.74 -24.33 -37.79
CA GLY A 633 2.14 -24.70 -37.99
C GLY A 633 2.68 -24.23 -39.33
N GLU A 634 1.90 -24.38 -40.40
CA GLU A 634 2.31 -24.06 -41.77
C GLU A 634 1.74 -22.73 -42.30
N GLY A 635 0.69 -22.20 -41.68
CA GLY A 635 0.08 -20.92 -42.05
C GLY A 635 -0.61 -20.97 -43.41
N HIS A 636 -1.39 -22.02 -43.68
CA HIS A 636 -2.17 -22.14 -44.91
C HIS A 636 -3.60 -22.61 -44.64
N ILE A 637 -4.51 -22.25 -45.53
CA ILE A 637 -5.91 -22.67 -45.47
C ILE A 637 -5.99 -24.16 -45.83
N ILE A 638 -6.49 -24.97 -44.89
CA ILE A 638 -6.73 -26.41 -45.10
C ILE A 638 -7.96 -26.57 -46.01
N TRP A 639 -9.06 -25.91 -45.65
CA TRP A 639 -10.31 -25.93 -46.41
C TRP A 639 -11.17 -24.69 -46.14
N THR A 640 -12.08 -24.43 -47.08
CA THR A 640 -13.15 -23.43 -46.96
C THR A 640 -14.44 -24.04 -47.50
N THR A 641 -15.51 -24.00 -46.72
CA THR A 641 -16.79 -24.61 -47.07
C THR A 641 -17.92 -23.62 -46.83
N PRO A 642 -18.81 -23.36 -47.82
CA PRO A 642 -20.01 -22.57 -47.59
C PRO A 642 -20.93 -23.32 -46.62
N VAL A 643 -21.45 -22.61 -45.62
CA VAL A 643 -22.37 -23.18 -44.63
C VAL A 643 -23.68 -23.54 -45.34
N PRO A 644 -24.18 -24.78 -45.22
CA PRO A 644 -25.43 -25.18 -45.87
C PRO A 644 -26.60 -24.25 -45.52
N GLY A 645 -27.46 -23.96 -46.50
CA GLY A 645 -28.69 -23.18 -46.28
C GLY A 645 -28.51 -21.65 -46.22
N THR A 646 -27.37 -21.13 -46.68
CA THR A 646 -27.19 -19.71 -47.03
C THR A 646 -28.02 -19.32 -48.26
N PRO A 647 -28.41 -18.04 -48.45
CA PRO A 647 -28.06 -16.85 -47.68
C PRO A 647 -28.66 -16.80 -46.27
N ARG A 648 -27.98 -16.13 -45.32
CA ARG A 648 -28.41 -16.00 -43.92
C ARG A 648 -28.49 -14.52 -43.51
N PRO A 649 -29.29 -14.12 -42.51
CA PRO A 649 -29.36 -12.74 -42.08
C PRO A 649 -28.10 -12.39 -41.28
N ARG A 650 -27.18 -11.61 -41.89
CA ARG A 650 -26.09 -10.95 -41.15
C ARG A 650 -26.05 -9.42 -41.29
N LEU A 651 -26.72 -8.89 -42.31
CA LEU A 651 -26.61 -7.49 -42.70
C LEU A 651 -27.88 -6.75 -42.28
N GLY A 652 -27.77 -5.95 -41.21
CA GLY A 652 -28.85 -5.10 -40.70
C GLY A 652 -29.09 -5.25 -39.20
N SER A 653 -29.98 -4.42 -38.66
CA SER A 653 -30.37 -4.42 -37.23
C SER A 653 -31.17 -5.64 -36.80
N SER A 654 -31.41 -6.59 -37.70
CA SER A 654 -32.24 -7.77 -37.47
C SER A 654 -31.52 -9.12 -37.60
N SER A 655 -30.21 -9.13 -37.37
CA SER A 655 -29.33 -10.29 -37.51
C SER A 655 -28.96 -10.89 -36.16
N CYS A 656 -29.01 -12.21 -36.04
CA CYS A 656 -28.42 -12.89 -34.89
C CYS A 656 -26.93 -13.19 -35.12
N ASP A 657 -26.12 -13.08 -34.06
CA ASP A 657 -24.71 -13.46 -34.12
C ASP A 657 -24.57 -14.98 -34.29
N ALA A 658 -23.79 -15.40 -35.28
CA ALA A 658 -23.45 -16.81 -35.51
C ALA A 658 -22.43 -17.27 -34.46
N GLN A 659 -22.68 -18.41 -33.82
CA GLN A 659 -21.78 -18.99 -32.83
C GLN A 659 -21.03 -20.17 -33.40
N LEU A 660 -19.71 -20.19 -33.20
CA LEU A 660 -18.85 -21.30 -33.58
C LEU A 660 -18.15 -21.86 -32.34
N ALA A 661 -18.24 -23.17 -32.16
CA ALA A 661 -17.54 -23.87 -31.11
C ALA A 661 -16.92 -25.16 -31.66
N ALA A 662 -15.82 -25.61 -31.05
CA ALA A 662 -15.04 -26.74 -31.53
C ALA A 662 -14.83 -27.77 -30.44
N THR A 663 -14.90 -29.03 -30.84
CA THR A 663 -14.30 -30.17 -30.12
C THR A 663 -13.24 -30.79 -31.00
N HIS A 664 -12.49 -31.75 -30.47
CA HIS A 664 -11.51 -32.51 -31.25
C HIS A 664 -12.12 -33.20 -32.48
N ALA A 665 -13.42 -33.52 -32.46
CA ALA A 665 -14.09 -34.31 -33.50
C ALA A 665 -15.14 -33.55 -34.33
N SER A 666 -15.59 -32.38 -33.87
CA SER A 666 -16.71 -31.66 -34.48
C SER A 666 -16.57 -30.14 -34.31
N LEU A 667 -16.81 -29.41 -35.40
CA LEU A 667 -17.10 -27.98 -35.40
C LEU A 667 -18.61 -27.81 -35.38
N VAL A 668 -19.14 -27.18 -34.33
CA VAL A 668 -20.56 -26.92 -34.18
C VAL A 668 -20.84 -25.45 -34.43
N LEU A 669 -21.72 -25.20 -35.38
CA LEU A 669 -22.14 -23.88 -35.80
C LEU A 669 -23.63 -23.70 -35.53
N ILE A 670 -23.96 -22.60 -34.85
CA ILE A 670 -25.33 -22.20 -34.54
C ILE A 670 -25.62 -20.87 -35.22
N THR A 671 -26.65 -20.85 -36.07
CA THR A 671 -27.03 -19.67 -36.86
C THR A 671 -28.54 -19.53 -36.97
N CYS A 672 -29.04 -18.36 -37.33
CA CYS A 672 -30.46 -18.16 -37.63
C CYS A 672 -30.73 -18.26 -39.13
N ARG A 673 -31.90 -18.79 -39.49
CA ARG A 673 -32.38 -18.81 -40.90
C ARG A 673 -33.14 -17.55 -41.29
N THR A 674 -33.75 -16.87 -40.32
CA THR A 674 -34.66 -15.74 -40.50
C THR A 674 -34.20 -14.58 -39.62
N GLY A 675 -34.56 -13.34 -39.99
CA GLY A 675 -34.25 -12.16 -39.18
C GLY A 675 -34.86 -12.23 -37.78
N ASP A 676 -34.38 -11.39 -36.87
CA ASP A 676 -34.74 -11.38 -35.46
C ASP A 676 -36.03 -10.61 -35.11
N ASP A 677 -36.80 -10.19 -36.13
CA ASP A 677 -37.98 -9.33 -35.98
C ASP A 677 -38.94 -9.87 -34.90
N PRO A 678 -39.25 -9.08 -33.85
CA PRO A 678 -40.09 -9.52 -32.75
C PRO A 678 -41.45 -10.08 -33.23
N GLY A 679 -41.75 -11.34 -32.92
CA GLY A 679 -43.04 -11.97 -33.20
C GLY A 679 -43.13 -12.79 -34.49
N GLN A 680 -42.03 -12.99 -35.24
CA GLN A 680 -41.95 -13.90 -36.40
C GLN A 680 -41.23 -15.20 -36.03
N PRO A 681 -41.72 -16.41 -36.38
CA PRO A 681 -41.06 -17.67 -36.00
C PRO A 681 -39.58 -17.70 -36.42
N GLN A 682 -38.67 -17.76 -35.44
CA GLN A 682 -37.23 -17.87 -35.64
C GLN A 682 -36.87 -19.35 -35.76
N THR A 683 -36.06 -19.68 -36.76
CA THR A 683 -35.49 -21.03 -36.91
C THR A 683 -33.98 -20.94 -36.74
N TYR A 684 -33.45 -21.62 -35.74
CA TYR A 684 -32.01 -21.84 -35.61
C TYR A 684 -31.60 -23.08 -36.38
N ASP A 685 -30.43 -23.01 -36.98
CA ASP A 685 -29.78 -24.12 -37.62
C ASP A 685 -28.53 -24.47 -36.82
N VAL A 686 -28.56 -25.64 -36.21
CA VAL A 686 -27.45 -26.23 -35.46
C VAL A 686 -26.83 -27.26 -36.38
N SER A 687 -25.66 -26.93 -36.90
CA SER A 687 -24.94 -27.78 -37.85
C SER A 687 -23.61 -28.19 -37.28
N SER A 688 -23.19 -29.41 -37.61
CA SER A 688 -21.90 -29.95 -37.26
C SER A 688 -21.12 -30.31 -38.51
N SER A 689 -19.84 -29.99 -38.51
CA SER A 689 -18.90 -30.33 -39.56
C SER A 689 -17.63 -30.96 -38.98
N SER A 690 -16.96 -31.76 -39.79
CA SER A 690 -15.65 -32.34 -39.48
C SER A 690 -14.60 -31.22 -39.44
N PRO A 691 -13.80 -31.09 -38.36
CA PRO A 691 -12.69 -30.13 -38.32
C PRO A 691 -11.65 -30.38 -39.43
N ALA A 692 -11.43 -31.64 -39.81
CA ALA A 692 -10.36 -32.03 -40.74
C ALA A 692 -10.58 -31.57 -42.19
N ASP A 693 -11.84 -31.53 -42.64
CA ASP A 693 -12.17 -31.27 -44.06
C ASP A 693 -13.43 -30.40 -44.26
N GLY A 694 -14.05 -29.95 -43.17
CA GLY A 694 -15.26 -29.13 -43.21
C GLY A 694 -16.49 -29.90 -43.71
N THR A 695 -16.41 -31.23 -43.84
CA THR A 695 -17.54 -32.03 -44.33
C THR A 695 -18.70 -31.97 -43.33
N PRO A 696 -19.93 -31.63 -43.76
CA PRO A 696 -21.08 -31.64 -42.88
C PRO A 696 -21.32 -33.05 -42.32
N GLN A 697 -21.35 -33.19 -40.99
CA GLN A 697 -21.62 -34.44 -40.30
C GLN A 697 -23.12 -34.60 -40.04
N TRP A 698 -23.76 -33.57 -39.50
CA TRP A 698 -25.20 -33.54 -39.23
C TRP A 698 -25.68 -32.09 -39.12
N HIS A 699 -26.99 -31.88 -39.28
CA HIS A 699 -27.61 -30.59 -39.03
C HIS A 699 -29.01 -30.77 -38.47
N HIS A 700 -29.48 -29.80 -37.70
CA HIS A 700 -30.78 -29.83 -37.03
C HIS A 700 -31.40 -28.43 -37.04
N LEU A 701 -32.67 -28.35 -37.46
CA LEU A 701 -33.43 -27.12 -37.45
C LEU A 701 -34.26 -27.04 -36.17
N LEU A 702 -33.98 -26.04 -35.35
CA LEU A 702 -34.70 -25.75 -34.13
C LEU A 702 -35.66 -24.57 -34.36
N GLN A 703 -36.96 -24.82 -34.28
CA GLN A 703 -37.98 -23.77 -34.40
C GLN A 703 -38.35 -23.20 -33.03
N VAL A 704 -38.38 -21.87 -32.92
CA VAL A 704 -38.63 -21.16 -31.67
C VAL A 704 -39.89 -20.30 -31.78
N PRO A 705 -40.93 -20.56 -30.96
CA PRO A 705 -42.22 -19.88 -31.08
C PRO A 705 -42.16 -18.35 -30.91
N PRO A 706 -42.95 -17.57 -31.68
CA PRO A 706 -43.01 -16.10 -31.64
C PRO A 706 -43.15 -15.45 -30.25
N LYS A 707 -43.93 -16.07 -29.35
CA LYS A 707 -44.22 -15.52 -28.02
C LYS A 707 -43.05 -15.56 -27.04
N LEU A 708 -41.96 -16.23 -27.43
CA LEU A 708 -40.81 -16.54 -26.59
C LEU A 708 -39.50 -16.04 -27.19
N GLN A 709 -39.59 -15.28 -28.29
CA GLN A 709 -38.45 -14.63 -28.93
C GLN A 709 -38.14 -13.33 -28.19
N GLN A 710 -36.98 -13.31 -27.56
CA GLN A 710 -36.34 -12.08 -27.10
C GLN A 710 -35.12 -11.84 -27.99
N PRO A 711 -34.68 -10.60 -28.22
CA PRO A 711 -33.50 -10.29 -29.04
C PRO A 711 -32.23 -11.05 -28.62
N GLU A 712 -32.18 -11.44 -27.34
CA GLU A 712 -31.05 -12.11 -26.69
C GLU A 712 -31.07 -13.64 -26.80
N TYR A 713 -32.17 -14.21 -27.32
CA TYR A 713 -32.28 -15.64 -27.65
C TYR A 713 -31.90 -15.82 -29.14
N PRO A 714 -30.93 -16.69 -29.48
CA PRO A 714 -30.40 -17.79 -28.69
C PRO A 714 -28.96 -17.54 -28.24
N ARG A 715 -28.50 -16.29 -28.20
CA ARG A 715 -27.10 -15.94 -27.89
C ARG A 715 -26.58 -16.65 -26.63
N ASN A 716 -27.47 -17.01 -25.70
CA ASN A 716 -27.14 -17.71 -24.46
C ASN A 716 -27.91 -19.03 -24.24
N GLY A 717 -28.59 -19.59 -25.26
CA GLY A 717 -29.53 -20.72 -25.12
C GLY A 717 -28.98 -22.10 -25.51
N PHE A 718 -27.74 -22.16 -26.02
CA PHE A 718 -27.09 -23.38 -26.45
C PHE A 718 -25.77 -23.57 -25.70
N GLY A 719 -25.55 -24.77 -25.15
CA GLY A 719 -24.28 -25.19 -24.57
C GLY A 719 -23.67 -26.31 -25.40
N LEU A 720 -22.36 -26.23 -25.64
CA LEU A 720 -21.61 -27.32 -26.27
C LEU A 720 -20.90 -28.14 -25.19
N LEU A 721 -21.13 -29.45 -25.18
CA LEU A 721 -20.37 -30.37 -24.35
C LEU A 721 -19.05 -30.74 -25.05
N PRO A 722 -17.97 -31.05 -24.29
CA PRO A 722 -16.67 -31.43 -24.86
C PRO A 722 -16.71 -32.63 -25.83
N ASP A 723 -17.77 -33.43 -25.79
CA ASP A 723 -18.00 -34.58 -26.66
C ASP A 723 -18.82 -34.27 -27.93
N GLY A 724 -19.08 -32.98 -28.21
CA GLY A 724 -19.72 -32.52 -29.45
C GLY A 724 -21.24 -32.51 -29.41
N ARG A 725 -21.86 -32.86 -28.27
CA ARG A 725 -23.30 -32.76 -28.07
C ARG A 725 -23.69 -31.32 -27.75
N VAL A 726 -24.74 -30.85 -28.42
CA VAL A 726 -25.33 -29.54 -28.16
C VAL A 726 -26.53 -29.72 -27.26
N VAL A 727 -26.58 -28.98 -26.16
CA VAL A 727 -27.72 -28.96 -25.24
C VAL A 727 -28.39 -27.60 -25.37
N THR A 728 -29.70 -27.62 -25.54
CA THR A 728 -30.53 -26.41 -25.50
C THR A 728 -31.79 -26.66 -24.67
N LEU A 729 -32.41 -25.62 -24.14
CA LEU A 729 -33.70 -25.71 -23.46
C LEU A 729 -34.81 -25.30 -24.43
N MET A 730 -35.62 -26.27 -24.85
CA MET A 730 -36.78 -26.01 -25.70
C MET A 730 -38.02 -25.64 -24.91
N PRO A 731 -38.68 -24.52 -25.24
CA PRO A 731 -40.00 -24.24 -24.71
C PRO A 731 -41.09 -25.13 -25.31
N GLN A 732 -42.05 -25.50 -24.47
CA GLN A 732 -43.22 -26.33 -24.76
C GLN A 732 -44.49 -25.46 -24.83
N PRO A 733 -45.53 -25.88 -25.59
CA PRO A 733 -46.78 -25.12 -25.73
C PRO A 733 -47.55 -24.85 -24.43
N ASN A 734 -47.36 -25.68 -23.40
CA ASN A 734 -47.92 -25.46 -22.05
C ASN A 734 -47.15 -24.41 -21.24
N GLY A 735 -46.14 -23.78 -21.85
CA GLY A 735 -45.26 -22.84 -21.20
C GLY A 735 -44.05 -23.49 -20.55
N SER A 736 -43.93 -24.83 -20.45
CA SER A 736 -42.80 -25.49 -19.78
C SER A 736 -41.53 -25.57 -20.64
N CYS A 737 -40.34 -25.84 -20.11
CA CYS A 737 -39.10 -26.01 -20.89
C CYS A 737 -38.57 -27.46 -20.78
N SER A 738 -38.15 -28.07 -21.90
CA SER A 738 -37.55 -29.41 -21.97
C SER A 738 -36.15 -29.33 -22.57
N PRO A 739 -35.12 -29.94 -21.96
CA PRO A 739 -33.80 -29.99 -22.58
C PRO A 739 -33.88 -30.83 -23.86
N VAL A 740 -33.27 -30.33 -24.93
CA VAL A 740 -33.08 -31.03 -26.18
C VAL A 740 -31.59 -31.16 -26.43
N MET A 741 -31.18 -32.42 -26.53
CA MET A 741 -29.81 -32.79 -26.87
C MET A 741 -29.76 -33.08 -28.36
N ILE A 742 -28.87 -32.39 -29.07
CA ILE A 742 -28.63 -32.52 -30.49
C ILE A 742 -27.23 -33.14 -30.65
N GLY A 743 -27.12 -34.27 -31.33
CA GLY A 743 -25.87 -35.01 -31.51
C GLY A 743 -25.97 -36.08 -32.60
N PRO A 744 -24.86 -36.78 -32.92
CA PRO A 744 -24.79 -37.73 -34.02
C PRO A 744 -25.80 -38.86 -33.82
N THR A 745 -26.58 -39.10 -34.87
CA THR A 745 -27.77 -39.95 -34.93
C THR A 745 -27.66 -41.30 -34.22
N GLY A 746 -28.61 -41.60 -33.33
CA GLY A 746 -28.76 -42.96 -32.76
C GLY A 746 -29.91 -43.18 -31.79
N ILE A 747 -30.45 -42.15 -31.13
CA ILE A 747 -31.61 -42.30 -30.24
C ILE A 747 -32.63 -41.21 -30.57
N GLN A 748 -33.62 -41.58 -31.39
CA GLN A 748 -34.94 -40.93 -31.31
C GLN A 748 -35.41 -41.12 -29.85
N PRO A 749 -35.71 -40.06 -29.08
CA PRO A 749 -36.41 -40.26 -27.81
C PRO A 749 -37.72 -40.98 -28.16
N ARG A 750 -37.90 -42.20 -27.62
CA ARG A 750 -39.18 -42.89 -27.72
C ARG A 750 -40.24 -41.93 -27.16
N PRO A 751 -41.39 -41.71 -27.83
CA PRO A 751 -42.49 -41.02 -27.19
C PRO A 751 -42.79 -41.73 -25.87
N ILE A 752 -42.83 -40.96 -24.78
CA ILE A 752 -43.12 -41.46 -23.45
C ILE A 752 -44.56 -41.98 -23.47
N LEU A 753 -44.72 -43.28 -23.61
CA LEU A 753 -45.95 -43.94 -23.19
C LEU A 753 -45.88 -43.98 -21.65
N PRO A 754 -46.81 -43.32 -20.93
CA PRO A 754 -46.77 -43.31 -19.48
C PRO A 754 -46.82 -44.75 -18.97
N SER A 755 -45.77 -45.15 -18.25
CA SER A 755 -45.77 -46.41 -17.51
C SER A 755 -46.85 -46.31 -16.43
N VAL A 756 -47.77 -47.29 -16.41
CA VAL A 756 -48.89 -47.37 -15.46
C VAL A 756 -48.42 -47.46 -14.01
N ASN A 757 -47.13 -47.74 -13.77
CA ASN A 757 -46.55 -47.95 -12.44
C ASN A 757 -45.36 -47.04 -12.08
N ALA A 758 -45.13 -45.94 -12.80
CA ALA A 758 -44.12 -44.96 -12.37
C ALA A 758 -44.70 -44.08 -11.24
N GLN A 759 -44.29 -44.32 -9.99
CA GLN A 759 -44.58 -43.40 -8.89
C GLN A 759 -43.68 -42.16 -9.03
N PRO A 760 -44.24 -40.93 -9.00
CA PRO A 760 -43.47 -39.70 -9.15
C PRO A 760 -42.68 -39.42 -7.88
N VAL A 761 -41.35 -39.52 -7.96
CA VAL A 761 -40.47 -38.94 -6.96
C VAL A 761 -40.16 -37.52 -7.42
N ALA A 762 -40.52 -36.55 -6.57
CA ALA A 762 -40.57 -35.10 -6.78
C ALA A 762 -41.85 -34.58 -7.47
N LYS A 763 -42.62 -33.78 -6.74
CA LYS A 763 -43.62 -32.86 -7.32
C LYS A 763 -42.84 -31.82 -8.14
N SER A 764 -42.71 -32.04 -9.43
CA SER A 764 -42.24 -31.05 -10.39
C SER A 764 -43.30 -29.96 -10.53
N GLU A 765 -43.09 -28.79 -9.91
CA GLU A 765 -43.79 -27.60 -10.38
C GLU A 765 -43.29 -27.32 -11.80
N GLU A 766 -44.22 -27.14 -12.75
CA GLU A 766 -43.94 -26.93 -14.18
C GLU A 766 -42.98 -25.74 -14.37
N VAL A 767 -41.76 -26.02 -14.85
CA VAL A 767 -40.76 -24.99 -15.17
C VAL A 767 -41.24 -24.21 -16.39
N THR A 768 -41.90 -23.06 -16.20
CA THR A 768 -42.42 -22.25 -17.31
C THR A 768 -41.40 -21.24 -17.84
N CYS A 769 -41.20 -21.19 -19.16
CA CYS A 769 -40.21 -20.40 -19.88
C CYS A 769 -40.45 -18.87 -19.82
N ASN A 770 -41.52 -18.42 -19.18
CA ASN A 770 -41.92 -17.00 -19.09
C ASN A 770 -42.05 -16.45 -17.66
N LYS A 771 -41.65 -17.20 -16.62
CA LYS A 771 -41.60 -16.65 -15.26
C LYS A 771 -40.32 -17.06 -14.54
N PRO A 772 -39.70 -16.14 -13.77
CA PRO A 772 -38.65 -16.52 -12.84
C PRO A 772 -39.25 -17.54 -11.84
N ALA A 773 -38.67 -18.75 -11.78
CA ALA A 773 -39.19 -19.87 -10.99
C ALA A 773 -39.16 -19.56 -9.48
N VAL A 774 -40.30 -19.26 -8.88
CA VAL A 774 -40.41 -18.93 -7.44
C VAL A 774 -40.14 -20.17 -6.59
N THR A 775 -39.33 -20.01 -5.56
CA THR A 775 -38.83 -21.02 -4.62
C THR A 775 -39.91 -21.68 -3.76
N VAL A 776 -39.72 -22.95 -3.39
CA VAL A 776 -40.00 -23.41 -2.01
C VAL A 776 -38.90 -24.37 -1.51
N ALA A 777 -38.09 -23.92 -0.55
CA ALA A 777 -37.51 -24.76 0.49
C ALA A 777 -37.60 -23.96 1.81
N ALA A 778 -38.53 -24.39 2.67
CA ALA A 778 -38.76 -23.99 4.07
C ALA A 778 -38.45 -22.52 4.51
N ALA A 779 -39.56 -21.73 4.60
CA ALA A 779 -39.85 -20.57 5.48
C ALA A 779 -39.14 -19.21 5.21
N ARG A 780 -39.77 -18.05 4.92
CA ARG A 780 -41.16 -17.56 4.67
C ARG A 780 -41.09 -16.41 3.60
N PRO A 781 -42.11 -16.20 2.74
CA PRO A 781 -42.06 -15.29 1.58
C PRO A 781 -42.43 -13.82 1.88
N VAL A 782 -41.92 -12.88 1.06
CA VAL A 782 -42.40 -11.49 0.92
C VAL A 782 -42.72 -11.22 -0.56
N PHE A 783 -43.89 -10.66 -0.85
CA PHE A 783 -44.31 -10.29 -2.22
C PHE A 783 -43.90 -8.87 -2.61
N SER A 784 -43.95 -8.59 -3.91
CA SER A 784 -43.55 -7.32 -4.55
C SER A 784 -44.44 -6.10 -4.22
N ASP A 785 -45.43 -6.23 -3.33
CA ASP A 785 -46.33 -5.14 -2.90
C ASP A 785 -45.94 -4.45 -1.59
N GLY A 786 -44.83 -4.88 -0.96
CA GLY A 786 -44.23 -4.19 0.18
C GLY A 786 -44.71 -4.60 1.57
N THR A 787 -45.48 -5.69 1.72
CA THR A 787 -45.92 -6.15 3.04
C THR A 787 -44.86 -7.04 3.72
N ARG A 788 -44.21 -6.54 4.80
CA ARG A 788 -43.17 -7.26 5.57
C ARG A 788 -43.74 -8.20 6.65
N LEU A 789 -43.09 -9.35 6.87
CA LEU A 789 -43.19 -10.12 8.11
C LEU A 789 -41.81 -10.22 8.79
N PHE A 790 -41.70 -9.67 9.99
CA PHE A 790 -40.58 -9.86 10.92
C PHE A 790 -40.62 -11.27 11.53
N ALA A 791 -39.46 -11.91 11.72
CA ALA A 791 -38.90 -12.21 13.04
C ALA A 791 -37.82 -13.34 13.02
N LEU A 792 -36.66 -12.99 13.58
CA LEU A 792 -35.77 -13.70 14.52
C LEU A 792 -35.50 -15.21 14.39
N ASN A 793 -34.18 -15.48 14.45
CA ASN A 793 -33.42 -16.73 14.59
C ASN A 793 -33.19 -17.57 13.34
#